data_AF-K9VVB2-F1
#
_entry.id   AF-K9VVB2-F1
#
_cell.length_a   1.000
_cell.length_b   1.000
_cell.length_c   1.000
_cell.angle_alpha   90.00
_cell.angle_beta   90.00
_cell.angle_gamma   90.00
#
_symmetry.space_group_name_H-M   'P 1'
#
loop_
_entity.id
_entity.type
_entity.pdbx_description
1 polymer ?
#
loop_
_entity_poly.entity_id
_entity_poly.type
_entity_poly.pdbx_seq_one_letter_code
_entity_poly.pdbx_strand_id
1 'polypeptide(L)'
;MKGDFTKLTFQSEKHYTSVLMQQGRLQLDSDWNEQVDIQNHLRHTQTIDLIGANSGVPTSEGNSEPPYKDSFKISVTPDCIDLAIAPGRLYVNGILCELEGTLFDLPPSNNSSPDQIKLSTLNFDGRNLDKNQWVEIYPDANAKEGSNKKQCFQIKNIEPQKMELTLSEPVKEASGKMRMRRLLTYKNQPDYPNPDNGSSKVENGFYFAYIDVWQRHITTIEDPKLREVALINTPDTATRSQTVWQLKLKKLETSDPIPNNNVIKEEWENFIDERKNRLSYMNACAGLCTSAGATSNGRGYQRLENQLYRVEIHNPGQAVRDNNQEKKATFKWSRENGSIVSAIEKFDDNIITIRKSSQDAWTNSQTGQWLEITDEEIELKGKPGVLVRLLRVSDTKIEFDRFSIINGPIPSNATKVRRWDHITPEAAITAIDDWISLEAGIMVKFNPESHYETGDYWIIPARSATNDIEWSNDQADKTIRKPLEQLRQGIHHDYCLLALVEVEKGKFKPVEKDQDLRVVFPPLMRCLDKAGGVITGSLEIALDLSQNNSSDFISALKLTKKLDNTNSQSINFGFQNHNFVWQTNDQDRITITPDGNVGIGNPKHQSQLDINGTVKATQLEGNYLKLKNITVKQFSNDSNLKDDPESVPTEKAIKTKVETEISDLKKQLQTELKGEITRVETTLNTKADQAKVETEISDLKKQLQTELKGEITRVETTLDSKAALTGDIDVEFNAKSIKVERRIYAKELDVEERINSNSVLIKGKTVSGGFYQISSQALKEEINDLSSQEVTDLLSSLNPVKYLYKEDESKTAHAGFIAEDTPDLLTSNDKQTIKVVDLVAVLTKVVQDNQKTLRNLVRVVKQQQSEITALKKTVQELKTPRSDMENS
;
A
#
# COMPACT_ATOMS: atom_id res chain seq x y z
N MET A 1 -19.87 15.74 -19.92
CA MET A 1 -21.05 16.22 -19.19
C MET A 1 -21.88 17.11 -20.10
N LYS A 2 -23.21 17.08 -19.98
CA LYS A 2 -24.13 18.02 -20.65
C LYS A 2 -24.98 18.67 -19.55
N GLY A 3 -24.54 19.82 -19.05
CA GLY A 3 -25.20 20.61 -18.02
C GLY A 3 -24.87 22.09 -18.22
N ASP A 4 -25.72 22.98 -17.70
CA ASP A 4 -25.51 24.43 -17.73
C ASP A 4 -24.66 24.81 -16.51
N PHE A 5 -23.37 25.04 -16.72
CA PHE A 5 -22.38 25.34 -15.68
C PHE A 5 -21.80 26.73 -15.92
N THR A 6 -21.62 27.53 -14.86
CA THR A 6 -21.02 28.87 -15.00
C THR A 6 -19.60 28.77 -15.57
N LYS A 7 -18.78 27.91 -14.98
CA LYS A 7 -17.42 27.56 -15.43
C LYS A 7 -16.91 26.30 -14.72
N LEU A 8 -15.92 25.64 -15.32
CA LEU A 8 -15.13 24.57 -14.71
C LEU A 8 -13.68 25.07 -14.59
N THR A 9 -13.15 25.15 -13.37
CA THR A 9 -11.86 25.81 -13.11
C THR A 9 -10.72 24.87 -12.74
N PHE A 10 -11.03 23.60 -12.46
CA PHE A 10 -10.05 22.62 -12.03
C PHE A 10 -8.88 22.49 -13.03
N GLN A 11 -7.66 22.59 -12.49
CA GLN A 11 -6.38 22.44 -13.19
C GLN A 11 -5.45 21.63 -12.28
N SER A 12 -5.06 20.43 -12.71
CA SER A 12 -4.22 19.54 -11.89
C SER A 12 -2.83 20.14 -11.62
N GLU A 13 -2.27 20.86 -12.60
CA GLU A 13 -0.96 21.53 -12.53
C GLU A 13 -0.89 22.67 -11.50
N LYS A 14 -2.03 23.06 -10.93
CA LYS A 14 -2.11 24.04 -9.84
C LYS A 14 -1.90 23.40 -8.47
N HIS A 15 -1.97 22.07 -8.36
CA HIS A 15 -1.79 21.32 -7.11
C HIS A 15 -2.74 21.77 -5.99
N TYR A 16 -3.95 22.21 -6.34
CA TYR A 16 -4.97 22.54 -5.35
C TYR A 16 -5.50 21.27 -4.68
N THR A 17 -5.65 21.33 -3.36
CA THR A 17 -6.11 20.20 -2.52
C THR A 17 -7.50 20.42 -1.94
N SER A 18 -7.94 21.68 -1.86
CA SER A 18 -9.30 22.02 -1.45
C SER A 18 -9.71 23.44 -1.83
N VAL A 19 -11.02 23.66 -1.85
CA VAL A 19 -11.70 24.95 -1.91
C VAL A 19 -12.20 25.31 -0.51
N LEU A 20 -11.81 26.48 -0.04
CA LEU A 20 -12.09 27.03 1.28
C LEU A 20 -13.12 28.16 1.15
N MET A 21 -14.34 27.87 1.61
CA MET A 21 -15.45 28.83 1.58
C MET A 21 -15.23 29.93 2.61
N GLN A 22 -15.54 31.17 2.20
CA GLN A 22 -15.38 32.34 3.06
C GLN A 22 -16.71 32.78 3.67
N GLN A 23 -16.68 33.20 4.93
CA GLN A 23 -17.86 33.69 5.64
C GLN A 23 -18.44 34.93 4.96
N GLY A 24 -19.76 34.95 4.75
CA GLY A 24 -20.46 36.09 4.18
C GLY A 24 -20.22 36.32 2.69
N ARG A 25 -19.60 35.37 1.98
CA ARG A 25 -19.40 35.41 0.52
C ARG A 25 -20.50 34.66 -0.22
N LEU A 26 -20.76 35.09 -1.46
CA LEU A 26 -21.63 34.36 -2.38
C LEU A 26 -20.96 33.04 -2.73
N GLN A 27 -21.72 31.95 -2.69
CA GLN A 27 -21.25 30.64 -3.12
C GLN A 27 -21.54 30.46 -4.61
N LEU A 28 -20.56 29.95 -5.37
CA LEU A 28 -20.71 29.64 -6.79
C LEU A 28 -20.79 28.13 -7.02
N ASP A 29 -21.52 27.73 -8.06
CA ASP A 29 -21.54 26.35 -8.55
C ASP A 29 -20.13 25.89 -8.98
N SER A 30 -19.35 26.79 -9.57
CA SER A 30 -17.97 26.50 -10.00
C SER A 30 -17.06 26.12 -8.82
N ASP A 31 -17.22 26.75 -7.65
CA ASP A 31 -16.41 26.46 -6.47
C ASP A 31 -16.71 25.04 -5.93
N TRP A 32 -17.99 24.63 -5.97
CA TRP A 32 -18.40 23.27 -5.59
C TRP A 32 -17.92 22.22 -6.59
N ASN A 33 -18.07 22.48 -7.89
CA ASN A 33 -17.62 21.59 -8.95
C ASN A 33 -16.09 21.41 -8.91
N GLU A 34 -15.34 22.50 -8.70
CA GLU A 34 -13.89 22.45 -8.51
C GLU A 34 -13.49 21.61 -7.29
N GLN A 35 -14.16 21.77 -6.14
CA GLN A 35 -13.91 20.93 -4.96
C GLN A 35 -14.11 19.44 -5.27
N VAL A 36 -15.17 19.08 -6.00
CA VAL A 36 -15.44 17.68 -6.39
C VAL A 36 -14.36 17.15 -7.34
N ASP A 37 -13.95 17.94 -8.33
CA ASP A 37 -12.93 17.57 -9.29
C ASP A 37 -11.55 17.40 -8.63
N ILE A 38 -11.17 18.30 -7.70
CA ILE A 38 -9.96 18.15 -6.88
C ILE A 38 -9.98 16.83 -6.12
N GLN A 39 -11.07 16.52 -5.42
CA GLN A 39 -11.17 15.29 -4.64
C GLN A 39 -11.17 14.04 -5.52
N ASN A 40 -11.73 14.11 -6.73
CA ASN A 40 -11.67 13.04 -7.71
C ASN A 40 -10.26 12.81 -8.24
N HIS A 41 -9.53 13.89 -8.56
CA HIS A 41 -8.13 13.81 -8.98
C HIS A 41 -7.25 13.18 -7.90
N LEU A 42 -7.30 13.70 -6.67
CA LEU A 42 -6.51 13.18 -5.55
C LEU A 42 -6.79 11.70 -5.30
N ARG A 43 -8.07 11.29 -5.25
CA ARG A 43 -8.47 9.91 -5.01
C ARG A 43 -8.09 8.98 -6.16
N HIS A 44 -8.31 9.38 -7.41
CA HIS A 44 -7.94 8.57 -8.57
C HIS A 44 -6.43 8.40 -8.67
N THR A 45 -5.67 9.47 -8.48
CA THR A 45 -4.20 9.44 -8.46
C THR A 45 -3.69 8.49 -7.37
N GLN A 46 -4.16 8.65 -6.13
CA GLN A 46 -3.84 7.74 -5.03
C GLN A 46 -4.21 6.28 -5.34
N THR A 47 -5.39 6.05 -5.93
CA THR A 47 -5.84 4.69 -6.27
C THR A 47 -4.98 4.07 -7.36
N ILE A 48 -4.59 4.84 -8.38
CA ILE A 48 -3.70 4.41 -9.46
C ILE A 48 -2.32 4.05 -8.90
N ASP A 49 -1.77 4.88 -8.02
CA ASP A 49 -0.43 4.69 -7.48
C ASP A 49 -0.40 3.53 -6.46
N LEU A 50 -1.47 3.35 -5.67
CA LEU A 50 -1.59 2.27 -4.70
C LEU A 50 -2.00 0.93 -5.32
N ILE A 51 -2.99 0.89 -6.21
CA ILE A 51 -3.51 -0.36 -6.79
C ILE A 51 -2.79 -0.70 -8.09
N GLY A 52 -2.74 0.26 -9.03
CA GLY A 52 -2.15 0.12 -10.37
C GLY A 52 -2.96 0.86 -11.44
N ALA A 53 -2.30 1.31 -12.51
CA ALA A 53 -2.89 2.18 -13.55
C ALA A 53 -3.80 1.48 -14.57
N ASN A 54 -3.57 0.19 -14.86
CA ASN A 54 -4.18 -0.46 -16.01
C ASN A 54 -5.54 -1.10 -15.69
N SER A 55 -5.65 -1.78 -14.54
CA SER A 55 -6.88 -2.44 -14.11
C SER A 55 -6.71 -2.98 -12.70
N GLY A 56 -7.69 -2.75 -11.80
CA GLY A 56 -7.82 -3.46 -10.53
C GLY A 56 -8.54 -4.81 -10.67
N VAL A 57 -8.84 -5.27 -11.89
CA VAL A 57 -9.44 -6.57 -12.16
C VAL A 57 -8.31 -7.62 -12.17
N PRO A 58 -8.38 -8.68 -11.34
CA PRO A 58 -7.34 -9.69 -11.27
C PRO A 58 -7.30 -10.54 -12.55
N THR A 59 -6.54 -10.09 -13.54
CA THR A 59 -6.10 -10.90 -14.68
C THR A 59 -4.67 -10.51 -15.05
N SER A 60 -3.87 -11.51 -15.39
CA SER A 60 -2.43 -11.44 -15.59
C SER A 60 -2.04 -10.62 -16.81
N GLU A 61 -1.60 -9.37 -16.64
CA GLU A 61 -0.83 -8.68 -17.69
C GLU A 61 0.27 -7.77 -17.12
N GLY A 62 1.51 -8.08 -17.53
CA GLY A 62 2.50 -7.06 -17.90
C GLY A 62 3.63 -6.75 -16.90
N ASN A 63 4.79 -7.38 -17.14
CA ASN A 63 6.10 -7.06 -16.56
C ASN A 63 6.73 -5.76 -17.13
N SER A 64 5.95 -4.72 -17.45
CA SER A 64 6.54 -3.41 -17.77
C SER A 64 7.01 -2.75 -16.48
N GLU A 65 8.21 -2.17 -16.40
CA GLU A 65 8.64 -1.43 -15.20
C GLU A 65 7.58 -0.38 -14.78
N PRO A 66 7.42 -0.05 -13.48
CA PRO A 66 6.43 0.93 -13.09
C PRO A 66 6.73 2.27 -13.77
N PRO A 67 5.74 2.93 -14.41
CA PRO A 67 5.95 4.17 -15.17
C PRO A 67 6.49 5.33 -14.30
N TYR A 68 6.59 5.11 -12.99
CA TYR A 68 6.95 6.08 -11.96
C TYR A 68 8.23 5.71 -11.19
N LYS A 69 9.00 4.71 -11.60
CA LYS A 69 10.24 4.26 -10.91
C LYS A 69 11.25 5.40 -10.67
N ASP A 70 11.34 6.31 -11.63
CA ASP A 70 12.24 7.47 -11.56
C ASP A 70 11.55 8.72 -10.95
N SER A 71 10.34 8.63 -10.39
CA SER A 71 9.64 9.81 -9.82
C SER A 71 10.45 10.51 -8.74
N PHE A 72 10.66 11.82 -8.89
CA PHE A 72 11.50 12.61 -7.97
C PHE A 72 12.94 12.12 -7.84
N LYS A 73 13.44 11.30 -8.78
CA LYS A 73 14.84 10.90 -8.79
C LYS A 73 15.73 12.11 -9.01
N ILE A 74 16.78 12.23 -8.19
CA ILE A 74 17.79 13.26 -8.33
C ILE A 74 18.85 12.78 -9.32
N SER A 75 19.19 13.64 -10.27
CA SER A 75 20.28 13.45 -11.21
C SER A 75 21.04 14.75 -11.38
N VAL A 76 22.21 14.70 -12.02
CA VAL A 76 23.05 15.89 -12.24
C VAL A 76 22.85 16.39 -13.67
N THR A 77 22.76 17.71 -13.85
CA THR A 77 22.70 18.30 -15.19
C THR A 77 23.99 18.03 -15.99
N PRO A 78 23.95 18.00 -17.34
CA PRO A 78 25.13 17.74 -18.17
C PRO A 78 26.36 18.62 -17.90
N ASP A 79 26.17 19.85 -17.41
CA ASP A 79 27.25 20.79 -17.05
C ASP A 79 27.78 20.59 -15.61
N CYS A 80 27.16 19.69 -14.84
CA CYS A 80 27.48 19.34 -13.47
C CYS A 80 27.37 20.48 -12.44
N ILE A 81 26.59 21.52 -12.72
CA ILE A 81 26.44 22.68 -11.80
C ILE A 81 25.05 22.81 -11.19
N ASP A 82 24.13 21.90 -11.52
CA ASP A 82 22.76 21.87 -11.02
C ASP A 82 22.25 20.43 -10.88
N LEU A 83 21.13 20.25 -10.18
CA LEU A 83 20.49 18.97 -9.93
C LEU A 83 19.15 18.91 -10.65
N ALA A 84 18.96 17.93 -11.51
CA ALA A 84 17.71 17.67 -12.21
C ALA A 84 16.79 16.75 -11.39
N ILE A 85 15.50 17.09 -11.36
CA ILE A 85 14.44 16.37 -10.67
C ILE A 85 13.61 15.66 -11.74
N ALA A 86 13.58 14.34 -11.69
CA ALA A 86 12.79 13.56 -12.63
C ALA A 86 11.27 13.73 -12.35
N PRO A 87 10.46 14.01 -13.39
CA PRO A 87 9.00 14.10 -13.25
C PRO A 87 8.37 12.84 -12.67
N GLY A 88 7.24 13.01 -11.97
CA GLY A 88 6.50 11.90 -11.37
C GLY A 88 5.76 12.33 -10.11
N ARG A 89 5.48 11.35 -9.25
CA ARG A 89 4.71 11.54 -8.01
C ARG A 89 5.48 11.03 -6.80
N LEU A 90 5.32 11.73 -5.69
CA LEU A 90 5.90 11.37 -4.39
C LEU A 90 4.86 11.60 -3.31
N TYR A 91 4.79 10.71 -2.32
CA TYR A 91 3.94 10.88 -1.15
C TYR A 91 4.82 11.12 0.07
N VAL A 92 4.65 12.26 0.74
CA VAL A 92 5.40 12.61 1.94
C VAL A 92 4.41 12.79 3.09
N ASN A 93 4.46 11.92 4.08
CA ASN A 93 3.50 11.88 5.21
C ASN A 93 2.01 11.92 4.75
N GLY A 94 1.70 11.31 3.61
CA GLY A 94 0.36 11.30 3.01
C GLY A 94 0.03 12.49 2.10
N ILE A 95 0.89 13.52 2.05
CA ILE A 95 0.75 14.65 1.11
C ILE A 95 1.28 14.22 -0.26
N LEU A 96 0.44 14.36 -1.29
CA LEU A 96 0.80 14.10 -2.68
C LEU A 96 1.58 15.28 -3.27
N CYS A 97 2.83 15.03 -3.65
CA CYS A 97 3.67 15.91 -4.47
C CYS A 97 3.62 15.43 -5.92
N GLU A 98 3.28 16.35 -6.84
CA GLU A 98 3.29 16.08 -8.28
C GLU A 98 4.30 16.98 -8.97
N LEU A 99 5.08 16.38 -9.88
CA LEU A 99 5.92 17.07 -10.84
C LEU A 99 5.55 16.60 -12.24
N GLU A 100 4.95 17.49 -13.02
CA GLU A 100 4.51 17.18 -14.37
C GLU A 100 5.69 16.88 -15.30
N GLY A 101 5.44 15.99 -16.26
CA GLY A 101 6.43 15.58 -17.25
C GLY A 101 5.78 15.28 -18.59
N THR A 102 4.75 16.06 -18.96
CA THR A 102 3.99 15.86 -20.20
C THR A 102 4.94 15.95 -21.38
N LEU A 103 4.85 14.96 -22.27
CA LEU A 103 5.62 14.93 -23.51
C LEU A 103 4.86 15.69 -24.59
N PHE A 104 5.48 16.74 -25.12
CA PHE A 104 4.97 17.54 -26.23
C PHE A 104 5.64 17.12 -27.53
N ASP A 105 4.84 16.86 -28.56
CA ASP A 105 5.37 16.54 -29.89
C ASP A 105 6.09 17.75 -30.49
N LEU A 106 7.31 17.52 -30.98
CA LEU A 106 8.08 18.48 -31.74
C LEU A 106 7.75 18.34 -33.24
N PRO A 107 7.62 19.46 -33.98
CA PRO A 107 7.47 19.39 -35.43
C PRO A 107 8.72 18.79 -36.09
N PRO A 108 8.59 18.21 -37.30
CA PRO A 108 9.73 17.69 -38.05
C PRO A 108 10.82 18.76 -38.21
N SER A 109 12.09 18.42 -37.94
CA SER A 109 13.18 19.39 -38.00
C SER A 109 13.39 19.91 -39.43
N ASN A 110 13.39 21.23 -39.61
CA ASN A 110 13.90 21.85 -40.83
C ASN A 110 15.43 21.97 -40.70
N ASN A 111 16.18 21.28 -41.55
CA ASN A 111 17.65 21.13 -41.50
C ASN A 111 18.48 22.43 -41.57
N SER A 112 17.87 23.61 -41.59
CA SER A 112 18.57 24.89 -41.68
C SER A 112 19.17 25.40 -40.35
N SER A 113 18.59 25.03 -39.20
CA SER A 113 19.07 25.43 -37.87
C SER A 113 18.80 24.32 -36.83
N PRO A 114 19.74 23.38 -36.59
CA PRO A 114 19.48 22.15 -35.82
C PRO A 114 19.41 22.35 -34.28
N ASP A 115 19.72 23.54 -33.79
CA ASP A 115 19.57 23.99 -32.41
C ASP A 115 18.34 24.89 -32.18
N GLN A 116 17.66 25.30 -33.25
CA GLN A 116 16.43 26.09 -33.19
C GLN A 116 15.20 25.19 -33.35
N ILE A 117 14.32 25.21 -32.35
CA ILE A 117 13.13 24.38 -32.33
C ILE A 117 11.90 25.28 -32.35
N LYS A 118 11.07 25.09 -33.37
CA LYS A 118 9.73 25.69 -33.43
C LYS A 118 8.76 24.84 -32.60
N LEU A 119 7.91 25.48 -31.82
CA LEU A 119 6.95 24.84 -30.94
C LEU A 119 5.52 25.24 -31.29
N SER A 120 4.57 24.36 -30.96
CA SER A 120 3.14 24.66 -31.03
C SER A 120 2.65 25.47 -29.83
N THR A 121 3.31 25.31 -28.68
CA THR A 121 3.05 26.03 -27.43
C THR A 121 4.38 26.30 -26.71
N LEU A 122 4.49 27.42 -26.00
CA LEU A 122 5.57 27.68 -25.04
C LEU A 122 5.14 27.37 -23.61
N ASN A 123 3.84 27.17 -23.41
CA ASN A 123 3.27 26.77 -22.13
C ASN A 123 3.33 25.24 -22.03
N PHE A 124 4.22 24.77 -21.17
CA PHE A 124 4.40 23.37 -20.79
C PHE A 124 3.87 23.23 -19.37
N ASP A 125 2.91 22.33 -19.16
CA ASP A 125 2.38 22.02 -17.82
C ASP A 125 1.93 23.27 -17.03
N GLY A 126 1.19 24.16 -17.70
CA GLY A 126 0.65 25.40 -17.09
C GLY A 126 1.64 26.55 -16.95
N ARG A 127 2.93 26.35 -17.25
CA ARG A 127 3.98 27.37 -17.12
C ARG A 127 4.67 27.62 -18.45
N ASN A 128 5.08 28.86 -18.72
CA ASN A 128 5.91 29.15 -19.89
C ASN A 128 7.32 28.59 -19.71
N LEU A 129 7.98 28.22 -20.81
CA LEU A 129 9.41 27.96 -20.81
C LEU A 129 10.17 29.29 -20.68
N ASP A 130 11.25 29.28 -19.91
CA ASP A 130 12.13 30.44 -19.71
C ASP A 130 13.58 30.12 -20.09
N LYS A 131 14.35 31.17 -20.34
CA LYS A 131 15.80 31.07 -20.56
C LYS A 131 16.48 30.42 -19.35
N ASN A 132 17.54 29.65 -19.62
CA ASN A 132 18.32 28.86 -18.66
C ASN A 132 17.60 27.66 -18.03
N GLN A 133 16.33 27.39 -18.38
CA GLN A 133 15.66 26.14 -18.04
C GLN A 133 16.19 24.98 -18.88
N TRP A 134 15.99 23.76 -18.39
CA TRP A 134 16.38 22.53 -19.06
C TRP A 134 15.17 21.82 -19.69
N VAL A 135 15.41 21.13 -20.80
CA VAL A 135 14.44 20.28 -21.47
C VAL A 135 15.04 18.91 -21.77
N GLU A 136 14.23 17.86 -21.70
CA GLU A 136 14.57 16.53 -22.17
C GLU A 136 13.89 16.27 -23.50
N ILE A 137 14.65 15.81 -24.50
CA ILE A 137 14.16 15.44 -25.82
C ILE A 137 14.33 13.92 -26.01
N TYR A 138 13.25 13.33 -26.52
CA TYR A 138 13.08 11.90 -26.76
C TYR A 138 12.83 11.65 -28.24
N PRO A 139 13.55 10.71 -28.88
CA PRO A 139 13.09 10.14 -30.13
C PRO A 139 11.84 9.28 -29.88
N ASP A 140 10.79 9.47 -30.70
CA ASP A 140 9.50 8.78 -30.58
C ASP A 140 9.70 7.26 -30.55
N ALA A 141 9.26 6.66 -29.45
CA ALA A 141 9.56 5.29 -29.06
C ALA A 141 8.30 4.41 -29.16
N ASN A 142 7.99 3.96 -30.38
CA ASN A 142 7.54 2.56 -30.56
C ASN A 142 8.72 1.58 -30.42
N ALA A 143 9.93 2.07 -30.11
CA ALA A 143 11.10 1.28 -29.78
C ALA A 143 11.06 0.86 -28.30
N LYS A 144 11.16 -0.44 -28.05
CA LYS A 144 11.28 -1.06 -26.73
C LYS A 144 12.33 -0.32 -25.87
N GLU A 145 12.04 -0.16 -24.58
CA GLU A 145 12.97 0.38 -23.58
C GLU A 145 14.36 -0.25 -23.73
N GLY A 146 15.37 0.57 -24.03
CA GLY A 146 16.77 0.14 -24.06
C GLY A 146 17.67 0.80 -25.12
N SER A 147 17.16 1.29 -26.25
CA SER A 147 18.02 1.75 -27.37
C SER A 147 17.98 3.24 -27.74
N ASN A 148 17.05 4.02 -27.20
CA ASN A 148 16.89 5.44 -27.53
C ASN A 148 17.19 6.32 -26.32
N LYS A 149 18.43 6.81 -26.20
CA LYS A 149 18.85 7.64 -25.05
C LYS A 149 18.20 9.02 -25.13
N LYS A 150 17.47 9.41 -24.07
CA LYS A 150 17.01 10.78 -23.86
C LYS A 150 18.20 11.76 -23.87
N GLN A 151 17.99 12.96 -24.41
CA GLN A 151 19.01 14.00 -24.49
C GLN A 151 18.54 15.24 -23.71
N CYS A 152 19.42 15.82 -22.90
CA CYS A 152 19.11 16.98 -22.07
C CYS A 152 19.78 18.24 -22.63
N PHE A 153 19.02 19.32 -22.79
CA PHE A 153 19.51 20.58 -23.34
C PHE A 153 19.08 21.75 -22.47
N GLN A 154 19.93 22.77 -22.37
CA GLN A 154 19.57 24.03 -21.74
C GLN A 154 19.00 25.00 -22.79
N ILE A 155 17.97 25.75 -22.44
CA ILE A 155 17.41 26.79 -23.30
C ILE A 155 18.28 28.05 -23.21
N LYS A 156 18.94 28.41 -24.31
CA LYS A 156 19.77 29.62 -24.42
C LYS A 156 18.95 30.87 -24.68
N ASN A 157 17.91 30.75 -25.50
CA ASN A 157 17.05 31.86 -25.88
C ASN A 157 15.65 31.36 -26.22
N ILE A 158 14.66 32.24 -26.03
CA ILE A 158 13.28 32.01 -26.45
C ILE A 158 12.81 33.25 -27.20
N GLU A 159 12.16 33.05 -28.35
CA GLU A 159 11.49 34.10 -29.11
C GLU A 159 9.98 33.87 -29.07
N PRO A 160 9.27 34.43 -28.07
CA PRO A 160 7.85 34.12 -27.85
C PRO A 160 6.96 34.42 -29.05
N GLN A 161 7.26 35.49 -29.80
CA GLN A 161 6.49 35.89 -30.96
C GLN A 161 6.60 34.91 -32.14
N LYS A 162 7.70 34.15 -32.23
CA LYS A 162 7.92 33.16 -33.28
C LYS A 162 7.60 31.73 -32.84
N MET A 163 7.30 31.54 -31.55
CA MET A 163 7.16 30.22 -30.90
C MET A 163 8.42 29.37 -31.12
N GLU A 164 9.59 29.99 -30.96
CA GLU A 164 10.87 29.37 -31.29
C GLU A 164 11.79 29.42 -30.07
N LEU A 165 12.50 28.33 -29.80
CA LEU A 165 13.54 28.26 -28.78
C LEU A 165 14.89 27.92 -29.42
N THR A 166 15.96 28.33 -28.75
CA THR A 166 17.34 28.00 -29.13
C THR A 166 17.98 27.18 -28.01
N LEU A 167 18.46 25.98 -28.33
CA LEU A 167 19.10 25.06 -27.40
C LEU A 167 20.60 25.33 -27.22
N SER A 168 21.17 24.75 -26.18
CA SER A 168 22.60 24.86 -25.85
C SER A 168 23.50 24.26 -26.94
N GLU A 169 23.04 23.20 -27.58
CA GLU A 169 23.71 22.50 -28.67
C GLU A 169 22.66 21.85 -29.60
N PRO A 170 23.01 21.49 -30.85
CA PRO A 170 22.10 20.82 -31.77
C PRO A 170 21.60 19.46 -31.28
N VAL A 171 20.34 19.13 -31.59
CA VAL A 171 19.77 17.81 -31.27
C VAL A 171 20.43 16.72 -32.13
N LYS A 172 21.03 15.71 -31.50
CA LYS A 172 21.68 14.60 -32.22
C LYS A 172 20.60 13.61 -32.67
N GLU A 173 20.73 13.08 -33.88
CA GLU A 173 19.83 12.06 -34.46
C GLU A 173 18.36 12.51 -34.63
N ALA A 174 18.13 13.67 -35.24
CA ALA A 174 16.79 14.23 -35.51
C ALA A 174 15.89 13.44 -36.49
N SER A 175 16.19 12.16 -36.77
CA SER A 175 15.39 11.35 -37.70
C SER A 175 14.20 10.71 -36.99
N GLY A 176 13.00 11.24 -37.20
CA GLY A 176 11.75 10.68 -36.67
C GLY A 176 10.89 11.73 -35.96
N LYS A 177 9.74 11.30 -35.44
CA LYS A 177 8.97 12.13 -34.51
C LYS A 177 9.81 12.30 -33.23
N MET A 178 9.83 13.50 -32.69
CA MET A 178 10.54 13.82 -31.46
C MET A 178 9.54 14.35 -30.45
N ARG A 179 9.78 14.09 -29.17
CA ARG A 179 8.98 14.60 -28.07
C ARG A 179 9.88 15.33 -27.09
N MET A 180 9.37 16.38 -26.50
CA MET A 180 10.08 17.19 -25.53
C MET A 180 9.26 17.34 -24.26
N ARG A 181 9.92 17.36 -23.11
CA ARG A 181 9.32 17.80 -21.84
C ARG A 181 10.23 18.75 -21.11
N ARG A 182 9.67 19.54 -20.18
CA ARG A 182 10.45 20.34 -19.26
C ARG A 182 11.23 19.42 -18.31
N LEU A 183 12.48 19.78 -18.02
CA LEU A 183 13.27 19.18 -16.94
C LEU A 183 13.45 20.21 -15.84
N LEU A 184 12.78 19.97 -14.70
CA LEU A 184 12.92 20.85 -13.56
C LEU A 184 14.26 20.60 -12.86
N THR A 185 14.91 21.67 -12.41
CA THR A 185 16.18 21.58 -11.68
C THR A 185 16.11 22.34 -10.36
N TYR A 186 17.04 22.05 -9.44
CA TYR A 186 17.14 22.68 -8.12
C TYR A 186 17.13 24.21 -8.19
N LYS A 187 17.83 24.82 -9.16
CA LYS A 187 17.89 26.28 -9.33
C LYS A 187 16.65 26.91 -9.95
N ASN A 188 15.88 26.13 -10.71
CA ASN A 188 14.75 26.63 -11.51
C ASN A 188 13.39 26.16 -10.97
N GLN A 189 13.35 25.76 -9.70
CA GLN A 189 12.11 25.33 -9.05
C GLN A 189 11.11 26.50 -8.98
N PRO A 190 9.85 26.27 -9.35
CA PRO A 190 8.83 27.32 -9.37
C PRO A 190 8.54 27.86 -7.98
N ASP A 191 8.45 26.96 -7.00
CA ASP A 191 8.04 27.29 -5.65
C ASP A 191 9.24 27.45 -4.70
N TYR A 192 10.48 27.36 -5.21
CA TYR A 192 11.70 27.72 -4.47
C TYR A 192 12.61 28.64 -5.32
N PRO A 193 12.12 29.83 -5.71
CA PRO A 193 12.90 30.75 -6.52
C PRO A 193 14.13 31.24 -5.74
N ASN A 194 15.25 31.39 -6.45
CA ASN A 194 16.54 31.79 -5.87
C ASN A 194 16.90 30.94 -4.64
N PRO A 195 17.09 29.61 -4.78
CA PRO A 195 17.36 28.75 -3.65
C PRO A 195 18.62 29.23 -2.91
N ASP A 196 18.71 29.01 -1.60
CA ASP A 196 19.77 29.60 -0.75
C ASP A 196 21.21 29.30 -1.24
N ASN A 197 21.40 28.18 -1.95
CA ASN A 197 22.68 27.79 -2.59
C ASN A 197 22.68 27.93 -4.13
N GLY A 198 21.70 28.63 -4.71
CA GLY A 198 21.49 28.72 -6.16
C GLY A 198 22.45 29.65 -6.88
N SER A 199 22.87 30.74 -6.22
CA SER A 199 23.78 31.77 -6.77
C SER A 199 25.23 31.63 -6.30
N SER A 200 25.47 30.92 -5.20
CA SER A 200 26.79 30.75 -4.58
C SER A 200 27.43 29.42 -4.98
N LYS A 201 28.77 29.35 -5.07
CA LYS A 201 29.47 28.07 -5.24
C LYS A 201 29.13 27.18 -4.04
N VAL A 202 28.37 26.12 -4.28
CA VAL A 202 28.11 25.08 -3.27
C VAL A 202 29.47 24.57 -2.77
N GLU A 203 29.67 24.60 -1.46
CA GLU A 203 30.94 24.17 -0.85
C GLU A 203 31.18 22.69 -1.13
N ASN A 204 32.45 22.28 -1.18
CA ASN A 204 32.78 20.87 -1.31
C ASN A 204 32.26 20.06 -0.10
N GLY A 205 31.77 18.86 -0.36
CA GLY A 205 31.26 17.95 0.66
C GLY A 205 30.01 17.19 0.22
N PHE A 206 29.43 16.45 1.16
CA PHE A 206 28.18 15.70 0.95
C PHE A 206 26.97 16.50 1.42
N TYR A 207 25.86 16.34 0.70
CA TYR A 207 24.59 17.00 0.97
C TYR A 207 23.46 15.99 0.92
N PHE A 208 22.53 16.11 1.85
CA PHE A 208 21.20 15.53 1.71
C PHE A 208 20.38 16.37 0.74
N ALA A 209 19.96 15.75 -0.35
CA ALA A 209 18.91 16.25 -1.22
C ALA A 209 17.57 15.72 -0.70
N TYR A 210 16.72 16.63 -0.22
CA TYR A 210 15.45 16.28 0.42
C TYR A 210 14.33 17.21 -0.06
N ILE A 211 13.09 16.69 -0.02
CA ILE A 211 11.88 17.47 -0.26
C ILE A 211 11.37 18.01 1.07
N ASP A 212 11.04 19.29 1.09
CA ASP A 212 10.23 19.98 2.10
C ASP A 212 8.87 20.27 1.47
N VAL A 213 7.79 19.74 2.05
CA VAL A 213 6.42 19.84 1.53
C VAL A 213 5.46 20.40 2.58
N TRP A 214 4.52 21.23 2.15
CA TRP A 214 3.44 21.74 3.01
C TRP A 214 2.23 22.16 2.19
N GLN A 215 1.16 22.58 2.86
CA GLN A 215 -0.01 23.19 2.22
C GLN A 215 -0.08 24.68 2.54
N ARG A 216 -0.25 25.52 1.50
CA ARG A 216 -0.41 26.97 1.65
C ARG A 216 -1.79 27.44 1.21
N HIS A 217 -2.18 28.61 1.71
CA HIS A 217 -3.42 29.29 1.34
C HIS A 217 -3.23 30.17 0.11
N ILE A 218 -4.14 30.06 -0.86
CA ILE A 218 -4.12 30.78 -2.13
C ILE A 218 -5.38 31.63 -2.26
N THR A 219 -5.18 32.90 -2.58
CA THR A 219 -6.21 33.91 -2.82
C THR A 219 -6.11 34.45 -4.25
N THR A 220 -6.95 35.42 -4.61
CA THR A 220 -6.84 36.10 -5.91
C THR A 220 -5.62 36.99 -6.07
N ILE A 221 -4.85 37.19 -4.98
CA ILE A 221 -3.57 37.90 -5.04
C ILE A 221 -2.54 37.02 -5.76
N GLU A 222 -2.42 35.75 -5.36
CA GLU A 222 -1.50 34.78 -5.96
C GLU A 222 -2.04 34.24 -7.29
N ASP A 223 -3.34 33.92 -7.34
CA ASP A 223 -3.99 33.48 -8.58
C ASP A 223 -5.21 34.35 -8.94
N PRO A 224 -5.01 35.42 -9.73
CA PRO A 224 -6.09 36.30 -10.17
C PRO A 224 -7.22 35.61 -10.94
N LYS A 225 -7.00 34.40 -11.50
CA LYS A 225 -8.02 33.64 -12.23
C LYS A 225 -9.09 33.03 -11.31
N LEU A 226 -8.82 32.96 -10.01
CA LEU A 226 -9.80 32.51 -9.02
C LEU A 226 -10.98 33.49 -8.88
N ARG A 227 -10.79 34.75 -9.28
CA ARG A 227 -11.81 35.78 -9.22
C ARG A 227 -12.91 35.52 -10.24
N GLU A 228 -14.17 35.67 -9.83
CA GLU A 228 -15.29 35.71 -10.76
C GLU A 228 -15.42 37.10 -11.38
N VAL A 229 -15.15 37.19 -12.69
CA VAL A 229 -15.15 38.46 -13.43
C VAL A 229 -16.58 38.99 -13.59
N ALA A 230 -17.58 38.11 -13.66
CA ALA A 230 -18.99 38.50 -13.76
C ALA A 230 -19.50 39.24 -12.52
N LEU A 231 -18.88 38.99 -11.35
CA LEU A 231 -19.24 39.67 -10.11
C LEU A 231 -18.37 40.92 -9.94
N ILE A 232 -18.70 41.93 -10.74
CA ILE A 232 -18.03 43.23 -10.72
C ILE A 232 -18.13 43.81 -9.29
N ASN A 233 -16.98 44.18 -8.72
CA ASN A 233 -16.84 44.72 -7.37
C ASN A 233 -17.32 43.79 -6.22
N THR A 234 -17.44 42.47 -6.41
CA THR A 234 -17.60 41.55 -5.27
C THR A 234 -16.26 40.96 -4.81
N PRO A 235 -16.14 40.62 -3.52
CA PRO A 235 -14.98 39.89 -3.00
C PRO A 235 -14.89 38.47 -3.52
N ASP A 236 -13.71 37.86 -3.31
CA ASP A 236 -13.44 36.46 -3.63
C ASP A 236 -14.52 35.58 -2.99
N THR A 237 -15.08 34.65 -3.77
CA THR A 237 -16.16 33.75 -3.31
C THR A 237 -15.60 32.65 -2.42
N ALA A 238 -14.48 32.07 -2.85
CA ALA A 238 -13.72 31.06 -2.15
C ALA A 238 -12.22 31.24 -2.36
N THR A 239 -11.42 30.55 -1.55
CA THR A 239 -9.96 30.51 -1.64
C THR A 239 -9.48 29.07 -1.72
N ARG A 240 -8.21 28.82 -2.06
CA ARG A 240 -7.71 27.45 -2.35
C ARG A 240 -6.65 27.07 -1.33
N SER A 241 -6.54 25.78 -1.04
CA SER A 241 -5.34 25.21 -0.43
C SER A 241 -4.51 24.57 -1.55
N GLN A 242 -3.20 24.79 -1.54
CA GLN A 242 -2.25 24.29 -2.54
C GLN A 242 -1.14 23.50 -1.86
N THR A 243 -0.83 22.30 -2.36
CA THR A 243 0.41 21.62 -1.97
C THR A 243 1.60 22.31 -2.63
N VAL A 244 2.60 22.65 -1.82
CA VAL A 244 3.89 23.16 -2.28
C VAL A 244 4.97 22.21 -1.82
N TRP A 245 5.96 21.97 -2.69
CA TRP A 245 7.15 21.22 -2.34
C TRP A 245 8.39 21.91 -2.88
N GLN A 246 9.51 21.78 -2.16
CA GLN A 246 10.80 22.35 -2.52
C GLN A 246 11.90 21.29 -2.33
N LEU A 247 12.72 21.07 -3.35
CA LEU A 247 13.99 20.38 -3.19
C LEU A 247 14.98 21.32 -2.50
N LYS A 248 15.49 20.89 -1.35
CA LYS A 248 16.50 21.58 -0.55
C LYS A 248 17.75 20.73 -0.39
N LEU A 249 18.86 21.41 -0.12
CA LEU A 249 20.16 20.80 0.16
C LEU A 249 20.56 21.11 1.60
N LYS A 250 20.88 20.07 2.37
CA LYS A 250 21.47 20.20 3.71
C LYS A 250 22.85 19.57 3.70
N LYS A 251 23.88 20.37 3.96
CA LYS A 251 25.26 19.87 4.09
C LYS A 251 25.33 18.88 5.25
N LEU A 252 25.98 17.75 5.01
CA LEU A 252 26.27 16.72 5.98
C LEU A 252 27.57 17.07 6.70
N GLU A 253 27.48 17.29 8.01
CA GLU A 253 28.63 17.59 8.85
C GLU A 253 29.29 16.28 9.29
N THR A 254 30.09 15.68 8.41
CA THR A 254 30.81 14.43 8.72
C THR A 254 32.30 14.57 8.42
N SER A 255 33.12 13.94 9.27
CA SER A 255 34.56 13.77 9.04
C SER A 255 34.87 12.63 8.07
N ASP A 256 33.89 11.77 7.78
CA ASP A 256 34.10 10.61 6.92
C ASP A 256 34.22 11.02 5.44
N PRO A 257 35.22 10.49 4.71
CA PRO A 257 35.40 10.81 3.30
C PRO A 257 34.31 10.21 2.39
N ILE A 258 33.59 9.18 2.86
CA ILE A 258 32.37 8.64 2.25
C ILE A 258 31.43 8.24 3.41
N PRO A 259 30.27 8.89 3.58
CA PRO A 259 29.36 8.56 4.67
C PRO A 259 28.77 7.17 4.46
N ASN A 260 28.84 6.31 5.49
CA ASN A 260 28.16 5.02 5.44
C ASN A 260 26.65 5.16 5.74
N ASN A 261 25.86 4.13 5.44
CA ASN A 261 24.39 4.16 5.60
C ASN A 261 23.92 4.41 7.03
N ASN A 262 24.68 4.02 8.05
CA ASN A 262 24.29 4.26 9.45
C ASN A 262 24.43 5.74 9.80
N VAL A 263 25.54 6.38 9.40
CA VAL A 263 25.76 7.82 9.58
C VAL A 263 24.70 8.62 8.83
N ILE A 264 24.40 8.26 7.58
CA ILE A 264 23.34 8.91 6.80
C ILE A 264 22.00 8.85 7.53
N LYS A 265 21.64 7.67 8.04
CA LYS A 265 20.37 7.45 8.74
C LYS A 265 20.30 8.24 10.05
N GLU A 266 21.34 8.18 10.88
CA GLU A 266 21.41 8.88 12.16
C GLU A 266 21.34 10.41 11.98
N GLU A 267 22.14 10.96 11.07
CA GLU A 267 22.14 12.40 10.78
C GLU A 267 20.82 12.88 10.19
N TRP A 268 20.16 12.06 9.36
CA TRP A 268 18.83 12.36 8.86
C TRP A 268 17.77 12.29 9.96
N GLU A 269 17.79 11.27 10.81
CA GLU A 269 16.88 11.14 11.96
C GLU A 269 17.04 12.33 12.91
N ASN A 270 18.28 12.73 13.24
CA ASN A 270 18.57 13.93 14.03
C ASN A 270 18.01 15.20 13.36
N PHE A 271 18.23 15.38 12.05
CA PHE A 271 17.72 16.52 11.29
C PHE A 271 16.17 16.62 11.32
N ILE A 272 15.51 15.46 11.28
CA ILE A 272 14.04 15.36 11.34
C ILE A 272 13.53 15.55 12.76
N ASP A 273 14.16 14.95 13.76
CA ASP A 273 13.76 15.08 15.16
C ASP A 273 13.90 16.51 15.67
N GLU A 274 14.96 17.21 15.26
CA GLU A 274 15.13 18.65 15.50
C GLU A 274 13.96 19.49 14.97
N ARG A 275 13.22 19.01 13.96
CA ARG A 275 12.09 19.71 13.33
C ARG A 275 10.74 19.21 13.81
N LYS A 276 10.55 17.89 13.95
CA LYS A 276 9.33 17.28 14.48
C LYS A 276 9.07 17.66 15.93
N ASN A 277 10.14 17.83 16.73
CA ASN A 277 10.02 18.27 18.12
C ASN A 277 9.79 19.79 18.27
N ARG A 278 9.74 20.56 17.18
CA ARG A 278 9.34 21.99 17.18
C ARG A 278 7.82 22.12 17.22
N LEU A 279 7.21 21.56 18.25
CA LEU A 279 5.78 21.73 18.48
C LEU A 279 5.56 23.06 19.20
N SER A 280 4.70 23.89 18.62
CA SER A 280 4.43 25.24 19.12
C SER A 280 3.09 25.23 19.82
N TYR A 281 3.10 25.53 21.12
CA TYR A 281 1.92 25.49 21.97
C TYR A 281 1.59 26.87 22.54
N MET A 282 0.32 27.21 22.50
CA MET A 282 -0.20 28.45 23.09
C MET A 282 -1.42 28.12 23.94
N ASN A 283 -1.67 28.92 24.97
CA ASN A 283 -2.94 28.97 25.68
C ASN A 283 -3.65 30.28 25.31
N ALA A 284 -4.97 30.24 25.20
CA ALA A 284 -5.80 31.44 25.13
C ALA A 284 -6.92 31.36 26.17
N CYS A 285 -7.35 32.51 26.65
CA CYS A 285 -8.43 32.59 27.62
C CYS A 285 -9.19 33.91 27.50
N ALA A 286 -10.44 33.93 27.97
CA ALA A 286 -11.18 35.15 28.21
C ALA A 286 -11.70 35.17 29.66
N GLY A 287 -11.45 36.27 30.37
CA GLY A 287 -11.88 36.44 31.77
C GLY A 287 -10.87 35.98 32.84
N LEU A 288 -11.29 35.13 33.78
CA LEU A 288 -10.47 34.64 34.90
C LEU A 288 -9.40 33.66 34.40
N CYS A 289 -8.22 34.18 34.07
CA CYS A 289 -7.05 33.39 33.72
C CYS A 289 -6.03 33.63 34.82
N THR A 290 -6.01 32.74 35.80
CA THR A 290 -5.07 32.85 36.91
C THR A 290 -3.78 32.13 36.51
N SER A 291 -2.67 32.85 36.34
CA SER A 291 -1.44 32.37 36.98
C SER A 291 -1.68 32.40 38.49
N ALA A 292 -1.07 31.49 39.25
CA ALA A 292 -1.24 31.45 40.71
C ALA A 292 -0.97 32.85 41.32
N GLY A 293 -2.04 33.60 41.64
CA GLY A 293 -1.97 34.92 42.26
C GLY A 293 -2.49 36.14 41.47
N ALA A 294 -2.88 36.05 40.19
CA ALA A 294 -3.39 37.22 39.44
C ALA A 294 -4.93 37.26 39.37
N THR A 295 -5.55 38.21 40.09
CA THR A 295 -6.99 38.49 40.02
C THR A 295 -7.32 39.40 38.84
N SER A 296 -7.64 38.82 37.67
CA SER A 296 -8.31 39.58 36.61
C SER A 296 -9.80 39.76 36.98
N ASN A 297 -10.34 40.96 36.77
CA ASN A 297 -11.77 41.22 36.94
C ASN A 297 -12.55 40.40 35.90
N GLY A 298 -13.06 39.23 36.29
CA GLY A 298 -13.63 38.16 35.46
C GLY A 298 -14.81 38.51 34.55
N ARG A 299 -14.66 39.46 33.63
CA ARG A 299 -15.73 39.95 32.73
C ARG A 299 -15.75 39.30 31.34
N GLY A 300 -14.99 38.22 31.12
CA GLY A 300 -15.01 37.46 29.87
C GLY A 300 -14.67 38.30 28.63
N TYR A 301 -15.12 37.85 27.46
CA TYR A 301 -15.05 38.60 26.20
C TYR A 301 -16.05 39.77 26.18
N GLN A 302 -15.58 40.96 25.78
CA GLN A 302 -16.31 42.21 26.03
C GLN A 302 -16.89 42.91 24.79
N ARG A 303 -16.65 42.40 23.57
CA ARG A 303 -17.22 43.01 22.36
C ARG A 303 -18.64 42.48 22.10
N LEU A 304 -19.43 43.28 21.40
CA LEU A 304 -20.80 42.93 20.97
C LEU A 304 -20.81 42.00 19.74
N GLU A 305 -19.74 42.04 18.95
CA GLU A 305 -19.59 41.26 17.72
C GLU A 305 -18.95 39.90 18.01
N ASN A 306 -19.27 38.90 17.19
CA ASN A 306 -18.47 37.68 17.15
C ASN A 306 -17.21 37.95 16.31
N GLN A 307 -16.07 37.47 16.77
CA GLN A 307 -14.77 37.70 16.12
C GLN A 307 -14.01 36.38 15.99
N LEU A 308 -13.04 36.35 15.06
CA LEU A 308 -12.19 35.20 14.80
C LEU A 308 -10.74 35.65 14.93
N TYR A 309 -10.24 35.69 16.17
CA TYR A 309 -8.89 36.19 16.41
C TYR A 309 -7.86 35.24 15.81
N ARG A 310 -6.81 35.78 15.22
CA ARG A 310 -5.61 35.04 14.82
C ARG A 310 -4.42 35.63 15.57
N VAL A 311 -3.66 34.76 16.21
CA VAL A 311 -2.34 35.07 16.76
C VAL A 311 -1.32 34.34 15.90
N GLU A 312 -0.39 35.07 15.30
CA GLU A 312 0.59 34.53 14.36
C GLU A 312 2.01 34.93 14.76
N ILE A 313 2.93 33.98 14.74
CA ILE A 313 4.35 34.21 14.97
C ILE A 313 4.94 34.99 13.79
N HIS A 314 5.64 36.07 14.11
CA HIS A 314 6.34 36.89 13.15
C HIS A 314 7.83 36.50 13.11
N ASN A 315 8.59 36.75 14.17
CA ASN A 315 9.97 36.29 14.25
C ASN A 315 10.05 34.93 14.95
N PRO A 316 10.80 33.97 14.39
CA PRO A 316 10.97 32.65 15.00
C PRO A 316 11.85 32.72 16.26
N GLY A 317 11.72 31.73 17.14
CA GLY A 317 12.51 31.66 18.38
C GLY A 317 11.82 30.88 19.49
N GLN A 318 12.20 31.14 20.74
CA GLN A 318 11.54 30.60 21.93
C GLN A 318 10.77 31.70 22.66
N ALA A 319 9.77 31.32 23.46
CA ALA A 319 9.09 32.28 24.33
C ALA A 319 9.98 32.62 25.54
N VAL A 320 9.93 33.89 25.94
CA VAL A 320 10.83 34.43 26.95
C VAL A 320 10.43 33.98 28.35
N ARG A 321 11.38 33.36 29.06
CA ARG A 321 11.32 33.09 30.51
C ARG A 321 12.03 34.16 31.32
N ASP A 322 13.20 34.60 30.87
CA ASP A 322 14.06 35.59 31.50
C ASP A 322 14.68 36.54 30.47
N ASN A 323 15.01 37.78 30.87
CA ASN A 323 15.42 38.86 29.97
C ASN A 323 16.71 38.61 29.13
N ASN A 324 17.50 37.57 29.45
CA ASN A 324 18.80 37.28 28.86
C ASN A 324 18.78 36.36 27.62
N GLN A 325 17.62 35.99 27.08
CA GLN A 325 17.55 35.13 25.89
C GLN A 325 17.85 35.89 24.58
N GLU A 326 18.72 35.33 23.73
CA GLU A 326 19.17 35.95 22.46
C GLU A 326 18.15 35.86 21.31
N LYS A 327 17.34 34.79 21.23
CA LYS A 327 16.36 34.58 20.14
C LYS A 327 14.93 34.51 20.68
N LYS A 328 14.30 35.68 20.76
CA LYS A 328 12.95 35.86 21.28
C LYS A 328 11.94 35.71 20.15
N ALA A 329 11.01 34.76 20.28
CA ALA A 329 9.87 34.68 19.37
C ALA A 329 9.01 35.94 19.53
N THR A 330 8.50 36.46 18.42
CA THR A 330 7.54 37.57 18.43
C THR A 330 6.27 37.21 17.67
N PHE A 331 5.16 37.84 17.99
CA PHE A 331 3.88 37.58 17.38
C PHE A 331 3.12 38.87 17.04
N LYS A 332 2.14 38.72 16.17
CA LYS A 332 1.19 39.73 15.69
C LYS A 332 -0.20 39.12 15.76
N TRP A 333 -1.24 39.95 15.84
CA TRP A 333 -2.60 39.43 15.91
C TRP A 333 -3.63 40.26 15.16
N SER A 334 -4.71 39.60 14.76
CA SER A 334 -5.84 40.21 14.06
C SER A 334 -7.16 39.69 14.62
N ARG A 335 -8.21 40.52 14.59
CA ARG A 335 -9.60 40.17 14.98
C ARG A 335 -10.32 39.34 13.93
N GLU A 336 -9.87 39.43 12.67
CA GLU A 336 -10.55 38.93 11.48
C GLU A 336 -9.69 37.86 10.78
N ASN A 337 -9.03 36.99 11.54
CA ASN A 337 -8.12 35.94 11.06
C ASN A 337 -7.00 36.46 10.14
N GLY A 338 -6.60 37.73 10.29
CA GLY A 338 -5.64 38.38 9.40
C GLY A 338 -6.14 38.51 7.96
N SER A 339 -7.44 38.36 7.68
CA SER A 339 -8.00 38.26 6.33
C SER A 339 -7.97 39.58 5.52
N ILE A 340 -7.67 40.70 6.16
CA ILE A 340 -7.57 42.01 5.51
C ILE A 340 -6.21 42.12 4.79
N VAL A 341 -6.24 41.81 3.50
CA VAL A 341 -5.06 41.76 2.63
C VAL A 341 -5.38 42.37 1.26
N SER A 342 -4.41 43.04 0.65
CA SER A 342 -4.53 43.59 -0.70
C SER A 342 -3.28 43.36 -1.54
N ALA A 343 -3.48 43.19 -2.85
CA ALA A 343 -2.39 43.20 -3.82
C ALA A 343 -1.82 44.62 -3.95
N ILE A 344 -0.50 44.73 -3.96
CA ILE A 344 0.22 45.97 -4.23
C ILE A 344 0.34 46.14 -5.74
N GLU A 345 -0.16 47.26 -6.28
CA GLU A 345 -0.07 47.60 -7.70
C GLU A 345 1.09 48.54 -8.00
N LYS A 346 1.34 49.47 -7.09
CA LYS A 346 2.45 50.42 -7.20
C LYS A 346 2.95 50.80 -5.81
N PHE A 347 4.26 50.88 -5.67
CA PHE A 347 4.92 51.39 -4.49
C PHE A 347 5.57 52.74 -4.80
N ASP A 348 5.24 53.78 -4.04
CA ASP A 348 5.75 55.14 -4.22
C ASP A 348 6.19 55.68 -2.86
N ASP A 349 7.42 55.34 -2.48
CA ASP A 349 8.08 55.76 -1.23
C ASP A 349 7.34 55.28 0.03
N ASN A 350 6.39 56.07 0.58
CA ASN A 350 5.53 55.65 1.70
C ASN A 350 4.05 55.47 1.36
N ILE A 351 3.73 55.54 0.07
CA ILE A 351 2.38 55.37 -0.43
C ILE A 351 2.32 54.08 -1.24
N ILE A 352 1.51 53.15 -0.76
CA ILE A 352 1.20 51.89 -1.43
C ILE A 352 -0.11 52.08 -2.17
N THR A 353 -0.07 51.98 -3.50
CA THR A 353 -1.28 51.86 -4.30
C THR A 353 -1.69 50.39 -4.30
N ILE A 354 -2.88 50.12 -3.77
CA ILE A 354 -3.43 48.78 -3.67
C ILE A 354 -4.53 48.57 -4.70
N ARG A 355 -4.64 47.33 -5.17
CA ARG A 355 -5.81 46.91 -5.93
C ARG A 355 -7.04 47.12 -5.08
N LYS A 356 -8.03 47.85 -5.60
CA LYS A 356 -9.27 48.16 -4.90
C LYS A 356 -9.88 46.86 -4.38
N SER A 357 -9.98 46.74 -3.06
CA SER A 357 -10.74 45.67 -2.43
C SER A 357 -12.23 45.95 -2.63
N SER A 358 -13.00 44.91 -2.89
CA SER A 358 -14.45 44.94 -3.13
C SER A 358 -15.27 45.07 -1.85
N GLN A 359 -14.62 45.29 -0.71
CA GLN A 359 -15.26 45.50 0.58
C GLN A 359 -14.63 46.69 1.30
N ASP A 360 -15.39 47.26 2.23
CA ASP A 360 -15.00 48.16 3.31
C ASP A 360 -13.92 47.55 4.27
N ALA A 361 -13.14 46.57 3.81
CA ALA A 361 -12.10 45.86 4.54
C ALA A 361 -11.08 46.81 5.18
N TRP A 362 -10.77 47.90 4.48
CA TRP A 362 -9.85 48.92 4.95
C TRP A 362 -10.53 50.11 5.64
N THR A 363 -11.86 50.29 5.55
CA THR A 363 -12.54 51.47 6.11
C THR A 363 -12.62 51.46 7.65
N ASN A 364 -12.58 50.27 8.26
CA ASN A 364 -12.48 50.10 9.72
C ASN A 364 -11.03 50.17 10.26
N SER A 365 -10.04 50.47 9.42
CA SER A 365 -8.65 50.56 9.86
C SER A 365 -8.43 51.79 10.72
N GLN A 366 -7.58 51.65 11.72
CA GLN A 366 -7.25 52.71 12.68
C GLN A 366 -5.80 53.14 12.51
N THR A 367 -5.55 54.46 12.53
CA THR A 367 -4.19 55.00 12.53
C THR A 367 -3.38 54.38 13.68
N GLY A 368 -2.14 53.99 13.37
CA GLY A 368 -1.22 53.38 14.31
C GLY A 368 -1.21 51.85 14.32
N GLN A 369 -2.14 51.19 13.61
CA GLN A 369 -2.09 49.74 13.35
C GLN A 369 -0.86 49.34 12.55
N TRP A 370 -0.47 48.07 12.64
CA TRP A 370 0.68 47.54 11.90
C TRP A 370 0.26 46.89 10.58
N LEU A 371 1.09 47.10 9.57
CA LEU A 371 0.97 46.50 8.24
C LEU A 371 2.18 45.63 8.00
N GLU A 372 1.95 44.48 7.38
CA GLU A 372 3.02 43.60 6.90
C GLU A 372 3.07 43.64 5.39
N ILE A 373 4.23 44.00 4.86
CA ILE A 373 4.53 44.04 3.44
C ILE A 373 5.37 42.82 3.12
N THR A 374 4.93 42.03 2.15
CA THR A 374 5.58 40.77 1.78
C THR A 374 5.44 40.50 0.28
N ASP A 375 6.12 39.46 -0.18
CA ASP A 375 5.96 38.86 -1.50
C ASP A 375 5.91 37.33 -1.41
N GLU A 376 5.68 36.70 -2.54
CA GLU A 376 5.57 35.24 -2.62
C GLU A 376 6.91 34.54 -2.34
N GLU A 377 8.05 35.15 -2.68
CA GLU A 377 9.37 34.56 -2.42
C GLU A 377 9.68 34.50 -0.92
N ILE A 378 9.36 35.56 -0.19
CA ILE A 378 9.52 35.64 1.28
C ILE A 378 8.61 34.61 1.97
N GLU A 379 7.34 34.52 1.55
CA GLU A 379 6.38 33.56 2.09
C GLU A 379 6.82 32.11 1.82
N LEU A 380 7.24 31.78 0.59
CA LEU A 380 7.72 30.45 0.22
C LEU A 380 9.03 30.05 0.93
N LYS A 381 9.80 31.03 1.40
CA LYS A 381 11.02 30.80 2.21
C LYS A 381 10.75 30.77 3.72
N GLY A 382 9.50 30.93 4.15
CA GLY A 382 9.13 30.97 5.57
C GLY A 382 9.78 32.15 6.32
N LYS A 383 10.05 33.26 5.63
CA LYS A 383 10.67 34.45 6.23
C LYS A 383 9.59 35.47 6.61
N PRO A 384 9.79 36.25 7.70
CA PRO A 384 8.85 37.29 8.07
C PRO A 384 8.81 38.41 7.04
N GLY A 385 7.63 39.00 6.85
CA GLY A 385 7.50 40.23 6.07
C GLY A 385 8.06 41.45 6.80
N VAL A 386 8.06 42.60 6.12
CA VAL A 386 8.47 43.88 6.70
C VAL A 386 7.29 44.55 7.37
N LEU A 387 7.44 44.95 8.62
CA LEU A 387 6.39 45.62 9.38
C LEU A 387 6.55 47.14 9.30
N VAL A 388 5.45 47.83 9.00
CA VAL A 388 5.34 49.29 8.97
C VAL A 388 4.06 49.76 9.64
N ARG A 389 4.06 50.98 10.17
CA ARG A 389 2.92 51.53 10.90
C ARG A 389 2.00 52.32 9.97
N LEU A 390 0.71 52.01 10.01
CA LEU A 390 -0.35 52.66 9.24
C LEU A 390 -0.55 54.10 9.71
N LEU A 391 -0.47 55.06 8.78
CA LEU A 391 -0.85 56.46 9.02
C LEU A 391 -2.29 56.71 8.57
N ARG A 392 -2.57 56.40 7.30
CA ARG A 392 -3.86 56.66 6.68
C ARG A 392 -4.15 55.65 5.57
N VAL A 393 -5.43 55.37 5.35
CA VAL A 393 -5.88 54.53 4.23
C VAL A 393 -7.05 55.16 3.50
N SER A 394 -7.15 54.89 2.20
CA SER A 394 -8.32 55.08 1.35
C SER A 394 -8.58 53.79 0.55
N ASP A 395 -9.63 53.76 -0.27
CA ASP A 395 -10.00 52.60 -1.10
C ASP A 395 -8.86 51.99 -1.94
N THR A 396 -7.89 52.82 -2.35
CA THR A 396 -6.83 52.41 -3.30
C THR A 396 -5.43 52.81 -2.85
N LYS A 397 -5.29 53.50 -1.72
CA LYS A 397 -3.99 53.99 -1.25
C LYS A 397 -3.83 53.78 0.26
N ILE A 398 -2.67 53.27 0.65
CA ILE A 398 -2.23 53.16 2.02
C ILE A 398 -1.00 54.03 2.21
N GLU A 399 -1.01 54.87 3.23
CA GLU A 399 0.13 55.68 3.65
C GLU A 399 0.66 55.14 4.98
N PHE A 400 1.97 54.89 5.05
CA PHE A 400 2.64 54.37 6.24
C PHE A 400 3.78 55.28 6.71
N ASP A 401 4.23 55.07 7.95
CA ASP A 401 5.35 55.80 8.56
C ASP A 401 6.70 55.18 8.15
N ARG A 402 7.51 55.94 7.40
CA ARG A 402 8.82 55.50 6.90
C ARG A 402 9.83 55.21 8.00
N PHE A 403 9.68 55.85 9.16
CA PHE A 403 10.60 55.67 10.29
C PHE A 403 10.25 54.43 11.13
N SER A 404 9.13 53.77 10.82
CA SER A 404 8.65 52.58 11.52
C SER A 404 9.04 51.26 10.87
N ILE A 405 9.89 51.27 9.85
CA ILE A 405 10.31 50.06 9.12
C ILE A 405 11.14 49.15 10.05
N ILE A 406 10.61 47.97 10.34
CA ILE A 406 11.26 46.93 11.15
C ILE A 406 11.45 45.65 10.32
N ASN A 407 12.53 44.90 10.58
CA ASN A 407 12.89 43.64 9.91
C ASN A 407 13.42 43.77 8.47
N GLY A 408 14.11 44.87 8.17
CA GLY A 408 14.89 45.04 6.94
C GLY A 408 14.24 45.94 5.89
N PRO A 409 14.88 46.08 4.71
CA PRO A 409 14.35 46.91 3.64
C PRO A 409 13.08 46.30 3.06
N ILE A 410 12.14 47.15 2.64
CA ILE A 410 10.93 46.72 1.95
C ILE A 410 11.33 45.96 0.67
N PRO A 411 10.74 44.78 0.40
CA PRO A 411 11.08 43.97 -0.77
C PRO A 411 10.83 44.74 -2.06
N SER A 412 11.78 44.70 -3.01
CA SER A 412 11.65 45.41 -4.28
C SER A 412 10.49 44.91 -5.14
N ASN A 413 10.08 43.66 -4.94
CA ASN A 413 8.97 43.02 -5.64
C ASN A 413 7.77 42.77 -4.71
N ALA A 414 7.58 43.60 -3.68
CA ALA A 414 6.46 43.49 -2.75
C ALA A 414 5.13 43.39 -3.50
N THR A 415 4.41 42.28 -3.33
CA THR A 415 3.14 42.00 -4.03
C THR A 415 1.93 42.11 -3.12
N LYS A 416 2.14 42.10 -1.78
CA LYS A 416 1.06 41.95 -0.82
C LYS A 416 1.27 42.85 0.40
N VAL A 417 0.17 43.44 0.87
CA VAL A 417 0.11 44.13 2.16
C VAL A 417 -1.04 43.57 3.00
N ARG A 418 -0.75 43.21 4.25
CA ARG A 418 -1.73 42.67 5.22
C ARG A 418 -1.83 43.56 6.44
N ARG A 419 -3.04 43.73 6.96
CA ARG A 419 -3.30 44.50 8.19
C ARG A 419 -3.28 43.61 9.43
N TRP A 420 -2.67 44.11 10.49
CA TRP A 420 -2.71 43.53 11.84
C TRP A 420 -3.38 44.52 12.80
N ASP A 421 -4.16 44.01 13.77
CA ASP A 421 -5.08 44.84 14.55
C ASP A 421 -4.45 45.48 15.79
N HIS A 422 -3.25 45.03 16.19
CA HIS A 422 -2.54 45.55 17.35
C HIS A 422 -2.00 46.97 17.11
N ILE A 423 -2.03 47.79 18.16
CA ILE A 423 -1.57 49.19 18.17
C ILE A 423 -0.53 49.34 19.30
N THR A 424 0.49 48.49 19.29
CA THR A 424 1.59 48.55 20.27
C THR A 424 2.72 49.44 19.76
N PRO A 425 3.58 49.96 20.66
CA PRO A 425 4.79 50.68 20.27
C PRO A 425 5.77 49.79 19.49
N GLU A 426 5.87 48.52 19.86
CA GLU A 426 6.66 47.50 19.16
C GLU A 426 5.90 46.97 17.94
N ALA A 427 6.63 46.71 16.85
CA ALA A 427 6.04 46.20 15.60
C ALA A 427 5.48 44.78 15.73
N ALA A 428 6.17 43.93 16.48
CA ALA A 428 5.74 42.60 16.85
C ALA A 428 5.93 42.42 18.37
N ILE A 429 4.98 41.77 19.01
CA ILE A 429 4.91 41.62 20.47
C ILE A 429 5.77 40.42 20.87
N THR A 430 6.60 40.56 21.90
CA THR A 430 7.42 39.44 22.39
C THR A 430 6.54 38.33 23.00
N ALA A 431 6.74 37.09 22.58
CA ALA A 431 6.09 35.92 23.19
C ALA A 431 6.76 35.60 24.54
N ILE A 432 5.98 35.48 25.61
CA ILE A 432 6.47 35.26 26.98
C ILE A 432 5.72 34.12 27.68
N ASP A 433 6.35 33.54 28.70
CA ASP A 433 5.76 32.52 29.59
C ASP A 433 4.83 33.15 30.66
N ASP A 434 4.04 34.15 30.27
CA ASP A 434 3.03 34.79 31.11
C ASP A 434 1.83 35.28 30.27
N TRP A 435 0.74 35.64 30.91
CA TRP A 435 -0.48 36.10 30.25
C TRP A 435 -0.30 37.50 29.64
N ILE A 436 -0.40 37.58 28.33
CA ILE A 436 -0.37 38.81 27.55
C ILE A 436 -1.79 39.18 27.16
N SER A 437 -2.23 40.39 27.51
CA SER A 437 -3.52 40.93 27.06
C SER A 437 -3.46 41.33 25.59
N LEU A 438 -4.39 40.78 24.79
CA LEU A 438 -4.59 41.21 23.40
C LEU A 438 -5.55 42.42 23.37
N GLU A 439 -6.82 42.16 23.70
CA GLU A 439 -7.87 43.17 23.92
C GLU A 439 -9.16 42.51 24.43
N ALA A 440 -10.15 43.33 24.84
CA ALA A 440 -11.53 42.89 25.12
C ALA A 440 -11.64 41.68 26.08
N GLY A 441 -10.69 41.56 27.01
CA GLY A 441 -10.63 40.47 27.99
C GLY A 441 -9.96 39.19 27.51
N ILE A 442 -9.48 39.14 26.25
CA ILE A 442 -8.73 38.00 25.69
C ILE A 442 -7.26 38.13 26.04
N MET A 443 -6.70 37.05 26.57
CA MET A 443 -5.28 36.94 26.88
C MET A 443 -4.70 35.65 26.30
N VAL A 444 -3.40 35.68 26.00
CA VAL A 444 -2.65 34.52 25.51
C VAL A 444 -1.38 34.30 26.30
N LYS A 445 -0.93 33.05 26.34
CA LYS A 445 0.32 32.66 26.99
C LYS A 445 1.04 31.67 26.07
N PHE A 446 2.36 31.80 25.96
CA PHE A 446 3.18 30.95 25.10
C PHE A 446 3.96 29.94 25.93
N ASN A 447 4.01 28.69 25.48
CA ASN A 447 4.83 27.68 26.13
C ASN A 447 6.33 27.99 25.85
N PRO A 448 7.16 28.14 26.89
CA PRO A 448 8.60 28.42 26.75
C PRO A 448 9.46 27.23 26.29
N GLU A 449 8.97 26.00 26.41
CA GLU A 449 9.65 24.80 25.87
C GLU A 449 9.39 24.64 24.36
N SER A 450 8.38 25.34 23.83
CA SER A 450 8.08 25.34 22.41
C SER A 450 9.12 26.10 21.59
N HIS A 451 9.34 25.63 20.37
CA HIS A 451 9.99 26.38 19.32
C HIS A 451 8.92 26.96 18.39
N TYR A 452 9.03 28.24 18.07
CA TYR A 452 8.10 28.98 17.23
C TYR A 452 8.76 29.31 15.91
N GLU A 453 8.06 29.01 14.82
CA GLU A 453 8.48 29.35 13.45
C GLU A 453 7.61 30.47 12.90
N THR A 454 8.17 31.25 11.96
CA THR A 454 7.41 32.29 11.25
C THR A 454 6.14 31.69 10.63
N GLY A 455 5.00 32.35 10.84
CA GLY A 455 3.73 31.93 10.27
C GLY A 455 3.00 30.85 11.06
N ASP A 456 3.58 30.31 12.15
CA ASP A 456 2.83 29.52 13.13
C ASP A 456 1.68 30.35 13.68
N TYR A 457 0.46 29.81 13.70
CA TYR A 457 -0.69 30.56 14.16
C TYR A 457 -1.73 29.74 14.92
N TRP A 458 -2.56 30.44 15.66
CA TRP A 458 -3.74 29.92 16.35
C TRP A 458 -4.94 30.79 16.05
N ILE A 459 -6.10 30.15 15.90
CA ILE A 459 -7.38 30.82 15.76
C ILE A 459 -8.14 30.71 17.09
N ILE A 460 -8.70 31.84 17.55
CA ILE A 460 -9.47 31.95 18.78
C ILE A 460 -10.86 32.51 18.40
N PRO A 461 -11.88 31.66 18.22
CA PRO A 461 -13.23 32.11 17.98
C PRO A 461 -13.80 32.75 19.25
N ALA A 462 -14.16 34.02 19.18
CA ALA A 462 -14.78 34.76 20.28
C ALA A 462 -16.27 34.95 20.01
N ARG A 463 -17.10 34.78 21.05
CA ARG A 463 -18.56 34.84 20.97
C ARG A 463 -19.11 35.82 21.99
N SER A 464 -19.82 36.83 21.50
CA SER A 464 -20.49 37.80 22.36
C SER A 464 -21.64 37.16 23.14
N ALA A 465 -22.36 36.22 22.54
CA ALA A 465 -23.48 35.52 23.19
C ALA A 465 -23.08 34.75 24.46
N THR A 466 -21.86 34.21 24.51
CA THR A 466 -21.34 33.50 25.69
C THR A 466 -20.45 34.37 26.56
N ASN A 467 -20.16 35.62 26.14
CA ASN A 467 -19.10 36.47 26.69
C ASN A 467 -17.76 35.71 26.81
N ASP A 468 -17.43 34.88 25.83
CA ASP A 468 -16.33 33.94 25.96
C ASP A 468 -15.66 33.56 24.63
N ILE A 469 -14.54 32.84 24.70
CA ILE A 469 -13.84 32.21 23.58
C ILE A 469 -14.10 30.70 23.53
N GLU A 470 -14.15 30.16 22.31
CA GLU A 470 -14.19 28.73 22.03
C GLU A 470 -12.75 28.18 22.10
N TRP A 471 -12.26 28.00 23.32
CA TRP A 471 -10.94 27.41 23.60
C TRP A 471 -11.07 26.23 24.55
N SER A 472 -10.37 25.13 24.26
CA SER A 472 -10.37 23.92 25.09
C SER A 472 -9.90 24.21 26.52
N ASN A 473 -10.64 23.72 27.51
CA ASN A 473 -10.32 23.85 28.94
C ASN A 473 -10.33 22.47 29.61
N ASP A 474 -9.48 22.30 30.63
CA ASP A 474 -9.47 21.12 31.49
C ASP A 474 -10.78 21.06 32.30
N GLN A 475 -11.56 19.98 32.15
CA GLN A 475 -12.88 19.84 32.80
C GLN A 475 -12.81 19.23 34.21
N ALA A 476 -11.61 18.94 34.72
CA ALA A 476 -11.45 18.32 36.04
C ALA A 476 -11.95 19.19 37.21
N ASP A 477 -11.93 20.52 37.07
CA ASP A 477 -12.44 21.46 38.08
C ASP A 477 -13.33 22.52 37.42
N LYS A 478 -14.63 22.51 37.75
CA LYS A 478 -15.61 23.48 37.22
C LYS A 478 -15.49 24.87 37.84
N THR A 479 -14.68 25.04 38.88
CA THR A 479 -14.53 26.30 39.62
C THR A 479 -13.34 27.15 39.16
N ILE A 480 -12.36 26.53 38.49
CA ILE A 480 -11.18 27.21 37.95
C ILE A 480 -11.09 26.94 36.46
N ARG A 481 -11.16 28.00 35.66
CA ARG A 481 -10.92 27.87 34.23
C ARG A 481 -9.43 27.63 33.99
N LYS A 482 -9.08 26.44 33.50
CA LYS A 482 -7.72 26.06 33.14
C LYS A 482 -7.63 25.81 31.63
N PRO A 483 -7.26 26.83 30.83
CA PRO A 483 -7.12 26.69 29.38
C PRO A 483 -6.05 25.67 29.03
N LEU A 484 -6.37 24.71 28.17
CA LEU A 484 -5.41 23.74 27.68
C LEU A 484 -4.48 24.39 26.65
N GLU A 485 -3.25 23.92 26.63
CA GLU A 485 -2.31 24.22 25.55
C GLU A 485 -2.84 23.61 24.26
N GLN A 486 -2.85 24.40 23.18
CA GLN A 486 -3.20 23.92 21.85
C GLN A 486 -2.01 24.05 20.92
N LEU A 487 -1.80 23.02 20.11
CA LEU A 487 -0.83 23.03 19.04
C LEU A 487 -1.24 24.09 18.00
N ARG A 488 -0.25 24.74 17.38
CA ARG A 488 -0.47 25.61 16.22
C ARG A 488 -1.37 24.93 15.18
N GLN A 489 -2.20 25.72 14.50
CA GLN A 489 -3.01 25.31 13.34
C GLN A 489 -2.31 25.65 12.01
N GLY A 490 -1.03 26.02 12.12
CA GLY A 490 -0.17 26.61 11.10
C GLY A 490 0.15 25.74 9.90
N ILE A 491 1.12 26.21 9.11
CA ILE A 491 1.69 25.45 8.01
C ILE A 491 2.48 24.27 8.61
N HIS A 492 2.09 23.05 8.24
CA HIS A 492 2.81 21.83 8.62
C HIS A 492 3.76 21.45 7.49
N HIS A 493 5.05 21.48 7.81
CA HIS A 493 6.12 21.04 6.92
C HIS A 493 6.46 19.58 7.19
N ASP A 494 6.45 18.77 6.12
CA ASP A 494 6.88 17.39 6.12
C ASP A 494 8.08 17.21 5.18
N TYR A 495 8.92 16.23 5.48
CA TYR A 495 10.22 16.08 4.82
C TYR A 495 10.47 14.66 4.32
N CYS A 496 11.12 14.54 3.16
CA CYS A 496 11.50 13.26 2.57
C CYS A 496 12.92 13.30 2.00
N LEU A 497 13.79 12.40 2.45
CA LEU A 497 15.13 12.23 1.90
C LEU A 497 15.05 11.58 0.52
N LEU A 498 15.69 12.17 -0.48
CA LEU A 498 15.72 11.63 -1.83
C LEU A 498 17.08 11.03 -2.20
N ALA A 499 18.18 11.74 -1.93
CA ALA A 499 19.50 11.30 -2.33
C ALA A 499 20.62 11.90 -1.50
N LEU A 500 21.76 11.23 -1.50
CA LEU A 500 23.04 11.80 -1.09
C LEU A 500 23.74 12.38 -2.32
N VAL A 501 24.18 13.63 -2.24
CA VAL A 501 24.83 14.33 -3.36
C VAL A 501 26.22 14.79 -2.93
N GLU A 502 27.23 14.49 -3.74
CA GLU A 502 28.60 14.94 -3.51
C GLU A 502 28.93 16.16 -4.39
N VAL A 503 29.59 17.15 -3.78
CA VAL A 503 30.12 18.34 -4.47
C VAL A 503 31.64 18.34 -4.39
N GLU A 504 32.29 18.37 -5.54
CA GLU A 504 33.75 18.50 -5.67
C GLU A 504 34.11 19.65 -6.62
N LYS A 505 34.95 20.59 -6.15
CA LYS A 505 35.39 21.78 -6.89
C LYS A 505 34.21 22.61 -7.43
N GLY A 506 33.12 22.67 -6.66
CA GLY A 506 31.89 23.38 -7.03
C GLY A 506 31.08 22.72 -8.14
N LYS A 507 31.31 21.43 -8.43
CA LYS A 507 30.51 20.62 -9.34
C LYS A 507 29.88 19.44 -8.62
N PHE A 508 28.65 19.12 -8.96
CA PHE A 508 27.95 17.93 -8.48
C PHE A 508 28.51 16.68 -9.19
N LYS A 509 28.83 15.63 -8.42
CA LYS A 509 29.14 14.32 -8.99
C LYS A 509 27.86 13.55 -9.31
N PRO A 510 27.87 12.68 -10.34
CA PRO A 510 26.74 11.82 -10.65
C PRO A 510 26.25 11.07 -9.41
N VAL A 511 24.94 11.03 -9.22
CA VAL A 511 24.30 10.28 -8.13
C VAL A 511 24.30 8.80 -8.51
N GLU A 512 25.10 8.01 -7.80
CA GLU A 512 25.18 6.56 -7.99
C GLU A 512 23.98 5.83 -7.37
N LYS A 513 23.81 4.55 -7.69
CA LYS A 513 22.63 3.77 -7.28
C LYS A 513 22.48 3.67 -5.74
N ASP A 514 23.58 3.56 -5.03
CA ASP A 514 23.65 3.50 -3.57
C ASP A 514 23.43 4.88 -2.90
N GLN A 515 23.47 5.95 -3.68
CA GLN A 515 23.19 7.32 -3.23
C GLN A 515 21.73 7.75 -3.49
N ASP A 516 20.93 6.93 -4.18
CA ASP A 516 19.49 7.08 -4.31
C ASP A 516 18.80 6.51 -3.05
N LEU A 517 18.35 7.39 -2.18
CA LEU A 517 17.81 7.07 -0.86
C LEU A 517 16.28 7.08 -0.81
N ARG A 518 15.62 7.23 -1.98
CA ARG A 518 14.17 7.21 -2.09
C ARG A 518 13.62 5.84 -1.68
N VAL A 519 12.57 5.86 -0.87
CA VAL A 519 11.76 4.67 -0.62
C VAL A 519 10.76 4.51 -1.76
N VAL A 520 11.13 3.72 -2.77
CA VAL A 520 10.25 3.42 -3.90
C VAL A 520 9.36 2.24 -3.53
N PHE A 521 8.04 2.40 -3.67
CA PHE A 521 7.08 1.31 -3.48
C PHE A 521 6.45 0.91 -4.82
N PRO A 522 6.31 -0.39 -5.12
CA PRO A 522 5.49 -0.83 -6.22
C PRO A 522 3.99 -0.72 -5.86
N PRO A 523 3.09 -0.55 -6.85
CA PRO A 523 1.65 -0.69 -6.61
C PRO A 523 1.33 -2.09 -6.05
N LEU A 524 0.23 -2.23 -5.29
CA LEU A 524 -0.23 -3.45 -4.63
C LEU A 524 -0.29 -4.65 -5.57
N MET A 525 -0.71 -4.45 -6.82
CA MET A 525 -0.72 -5.51 -7.84
C MET A 525 0.66 -6.10 -8.18
N ARG A 526 1.74 -5.42 -7.77
CA ARG A 526 3.14 -5.83 -7.99
C ARG A 526 3.89 -6.12 -6.70
N CYS A 527 3.26 -5.95 -5.53
CA CYS A 527 3.85 -6.32 -4.24
C CYS A 527 3.95 -7.85 -4.07
N LEU A 528 3.11 -8.61 -4.77
CA LEU A 528 3.13 -10.08 -4.77
C LEU A 528 3.51 -10.53 -6.18
N ASP A 529 4.80 -10.71 -6.40
CA ASP A 529 5.27 -11.24 -7.69
C ASP A 529 4.69 -12.65 -7.89
N LYS A 530 3.88 -12.84 -8.94
CA LYS A 530 3.24 -14.12 -9.25
C LYS A 530 4.24 -15.15 -9.78
N ALA A 531 5.51 -14.78 -9.94
CA ALA A 531 6.58 -15.62 -10.48
C ALA A 531 7.87 -15.55 -9.63
N GLY A 532 7.76 -15.69 -8.31
CA GLY A 532 8.92 -15.95 -7.43
C GLY A 532 9.80 -14.73 -7.15
N GLY A 533 9.74 -14.22 -5.91
CA GLY A 533 10.60 -13.15 -5.41
C GLY A 533 11.44 -13.57 -4.20
N VAL A 534 12.43 -12.75 -3.86
CA VAL A 534 13.20 -12.87 -2.60
C VAL A 534 12.59 -11.93 -1.57
N ILE A 535 12.11 -12.47 -0.45
CA ILE A 535 11.69 -11.69 0.71
C ILE A 535 12.89 -11.56 1.65
N THR A 536 13.32 -10.34 1.97
CA THR A 536 14.33 -10.07 3.00
C THR A 536 13.64 -9.60 4.29
N GLY A 537 13.67 -10.44 5.33
CA GLY A 537 13.03 -10.21 6.63
C GLY A 537 12.63 -11.55 7.30
N SER A 538 12.19 -11.52 8.56
CA SER A 538 11.66 -12.71 9.24
C SER A 538 10.31 -13.09 8.63
N LEU A 539 10.27 -14.17 7.86
CA LEU A 539 9.06 -14.75 7.29
C LEU A 539 8.68 -15.99 8.10
N GLU A 540 7.58 -15.93 8.84
CA GLU A 540 6.97 -17.11 9.45
C GLU A 540 6.01 -17.73 8.42
N ILE A 541 6.47 -18.81 7.77
CA ILE A 541 5.64 -19.56 6.82
C ILE A 541 4.83 -20.59 7.60
N ALA A 542 3.57 -20.29 7.90
CA ALA A 542 2.58 -21.32 8.18
C ALA A 542 2.22 -22.01 6.85
N LEU A 543 2.87 -23.15 6.57
CA LEU A 543 2.69 -23.92 5.33
C LEU A 543 1.25 -24.47 5.22
N ASP A 544 0.49 -23.98 4.25
CA ASP A 544 -0.64 -24.70 3.67
C ASP A 544 -0.23 -25.11 2.23
N LEU A 545 0.09 -26.39 2.05
CA LEU A 545 0.63 -26.93 0.80
C LEU A 545 -0.51 -27.24 -0.17
N SER A 546 -0.71 -26.41 -1.19
CA SER A 546 -1.61 -26.72 -2.30
C SER A 546 -0.94 -27.69 -3.28
N GLN A 547 -1.69 -28.71 -3.70
CA GLN A 547 -1.26 -29.70 -4.70
C GLN A 547 -0.95 -29.02 -6.04
N ASN A 548 0.29 -29.15 -6.52
CA ASN A 548 0.63 -28.86 -7.91
C ASN A 548 0.39 -30.12 -8.75
N ASN A 549 -0.60 -30.07 -9.63
CA ASN A 549 -0.92 -31.15 -10.57
C ASN A 549 0.09 -31.20 -11.75
N SER A 550 1.37 -31.43 -11.45
CA SER A 550 2.37 -31.83 -12.44
C SER A 550 2.97 -33.16 -12.02
N SER A 551 2.79 -34.18 -12.85
CA SER A 551 2.94 -35.60 -12.51
C SER A 551 4.36 -36.11 -12.23
N ASP A 552 5.40 -35.26 -12.21
CA ASP A 552 6.76 -35.81 -12.27
C ASP A 552 7.65 -35.62 -11.03
N PHE A 553 7.41 -34.69 -10.10
CA PHE A 553 8.18 -34.64 -8.83
C PHE A 553 7.40 -33.90 -7.73
N ILE A 554 6.79 -34.63 -6.78
CA ILE A 554 6.13 -34.03 -5.61
C ILE A 554 7.06 -34.14 -4.39
N SER A 555 7.99 -33.20 -4.25
CA SER A 555 8.67 -32.97 -2.96
C SER A 555 7.78 -32.06 -2.12
N ALA A 556 7.35 -32.49 -0.93
CA ALA A 556 6.57 -31.63 -0.02
C ALA A 556 7.44 -30.54 0.62
N LEU A 557 8.74 -30.81 0.83
CA LEU A 557 9.74 -29.82 1.24
C LEU A 557 11.13 -30.21 0.71
N LYS A 558 11.76 -29.31 -0.07
CA LYS A 558 13.14 -29.44 -0.53
C LYS A 558 13.98 -28.31 0.06
N LEU A 559 14.83 -28.62 1.03
CA LEU A 559 15.78 -27.67 1.60
C LEU A 559 17.12 -27.82 0.86
N THR A 560 17.54 -26.80 0.12
CA THR A 560 18.79 -26.83 -0.67
C THR A 560 19.77 -25.78 -0.18
N LYS A 561 20.99 -26.20 0.19
CA LYS A 561 22.13 -25.31 0.41
C LYS A 561 23.02 -25.36 -0.83
N LYS A 562 23.08 -24.26 -1.59
CA LYS A 562 24.07 -24.08 -2.67
C LYS A 562 25.43 -23.77 -2.04
N LEU A 563 26.45 -24.52 -2.43
CA LEU A 563 27.83 -24.28 -2.00
C LEU A 563 28.60 -23.49 -3.09
N ASP A 564 28.25 -23.68 -4.37
CA ASP A 564 28.73 -22.93 -5.54
C ASP A 564 27.78 -23.16 -6.76
N ASN A 565 28.12 -22.66 -7.95
CA ASN A 565 27.29 -22.75 -9.17
C ASN A 565 27.10 -24.18 -9.70
N THR A 566 27.82 -25.15 -9.16
CA THR A 566 27.83 -26.54 -9.65
C THR A 566 27.50 -27.57 -8.58
N ASN A 567 27.60 -27.22 -7.29
CA ASN A 567 27.38 -28.14 -6.17
C ASN A 567 26.26 -27.65 -5.26
N SER A 568 25.26 -28.51 -5.06
CA SER A 568 24.20 -28.29 -4.08
C SER A 568 24.05 -29.51 -3.17
N GLN A 569 23.73 -29.27 -1.90
CA GLN A 569 23.30 -30.31 -0.97
C GLN A 569 21.81 -30.10 -0.70
N SER A 570 21.00 -31.14 -0.85
CA SER A 570 19.56 -31.05 -0.61
C SER A 570 19.05 -32.14 0.32
N ILE A 571 18.04 -31.79 1.13
CA ILE A 571 17.26 -32.73 1.94
C ILE A 571 15.82 -32.65 1.45
N ASN A 572 15.26 -33.80 1.07
CA ASN A 572 13.91 -33.93 0.53
C ASN A 572 13.02 -34.69 1.52
N PHE A 573 11.87 -34.11 1.87
CA PHE A 573 10.81 -34.78 2.64
C PHE A 573 9.59 -34.96 1.74
N GLY A 574 9.20 -36.22 1.47
CA GLY A 574 8.05 -36.57 0.63
C GLY A 574 7.03 -37.41 1.39
N PHE A 575 5.76 -37.36 0.96
CA PHE A 575 4.69 -38.23 1.45
C PHE A 575 4.05 -39.01 0.28
N GLN A 576 3.87 -40.31 0.52
CA GLN A 576 3.29 -41.39 -0.32
C GLN A 576 4.16 -41.95 -1.47
N ASN A 577 4.43 -43.25 -1.40
CA ASN A 577 5.00 -44.13 -2.44
C ASN A 577 6.36 -43.76 -3.06
N HIS A 578 7.17 -42.91 -2.40
CA HIS A 578 8.52 -42.57 -2.85
C HIS A 578 9.59 -42.88 -1.80
N ASN A 579 10.80 -43.18 -2.27
CA ASN A 579 11.95 -43.40 -1.40
C ASN A 579 12.32 -42.11 -0.64
N PHE A 580 12.65 -42.22 0.63
CA PHE A 580 13.32 -41.16 1.40
C PHE A 580 14.82 -41.20 1.11
N VAL A 581 15.38 -40.11 0.56
CA VAL A 581 16.75 -40.12 0.03
C VAL A 581 17.61 -39.00 0.64
N TRP A 582 18.80 -39.35 1.14
CA TRP A 582 19.89 -38.42 1.37
C TRP A 582 20.87 -38.45 0.20
N GLN A 583 21.12 -37.28 -0.40
CA GLN A 583 21.99 -37.12 -1.56
C GLN A 583 23.24 -36.30 -1.23
N THR A 584 24.36 -36.64 -1.87
CA THR A 584 25.53 -35.75 -1.95
C THR A 584 26.05 -35.73 -3.39
N ASN A 585 26.32 -34.54 -3.92
CA ASN A 585 26.70 -34.31 -5.32
C ASN A 585 25.70 -34.94 -6.31
N ASP A 586 24.40 -34.74 -6.06
CA ASP A 586 23.30 -35.29 -6.88
C ASP A 586 23.33 -36.82 -7.07
N GLN A 587 23.92 -37.54 -6.11
CA GLN A 587 23.92 -39.00 -6.03
C GLN A 587 23.31 -39.47 -4.72
N ASP A 588 22.41 -40.46 -4.82
CA ASP A 588 21.74 -41.09 -3.68
C ASP A 588 22.75 -41.83 -2.81
N ARG A 589 22.90 -41.39 -1.55
CA ARG A 589 23.82 -41.98 -0.57
C ARG A 589 23.10 -42.88 0.40
N ILE A 590 21.91 -42.49 0.85
CA ILE A 590 21.07 -43.31 1.70
C ILE A 590 19.66 -43.22 1.15
N THR A 591 19.02 -44.36 0.93
CA THR A 591 17.69 -44.48 0.35
C THR A 591 16.86 -45.38 1.26
N ILE A 592 15.71 -44.92 1.74
CA ILE A 592 14.75 -45.74 2.48
C ILE A 592 13.50 -45.88 1.63
N THR A 593 13.14 -47.09 1.22
CA THR A 593 11.94 -47.31 0.38
C THR A 593 10.66 -47.23 1.22
N PRO A 594 9.48 -47.01 0.61
CA PRO A 594 8.19 -47.06 1.31
C PRO A 594 7.96 -48.37 2.08
N ASP A 595 8.56 -49.48 1.64
CA ASP A 595 8.50 -50.79 2.29
C ASP A 595 9.45 -50.94 3.49
N GLY A 596 10.17 -49.87 3.86
CA GLY A 596 11.09 -49.84 5.01
C GLY A 596 12.50 -50.36 4.75
N ASN A 597 12.86 -50.67 3.50
CA ASN A 597 14.19 -51.15 3.14
C ASN A 597 15.19 -49.99 3.12
N VAL A 598 16.37 -50.17 3.72
CA VAL A 598 17.43 -49.15 3.79
C VAL A 598 18.62 -49.52 2.90
N GLY A 599 18.99 -48.63 1.97
CA GLY A 599 20.12 -48.77 1.06
C GLY A 599 21.15 -47.69 1.33
N ILE A 600 22.39 -48.05 1.61
CA ILE A 600 23.51 -47.13 1.82
C ILE A 600 24.53 -47.33 0.69
N GLY A 601 24.70 -46.31 -0.16
CA GLY A 601 25.57 -46.35 -1.34
C GLY A 601 25.03 -47.19 -2.51
N ASN A 602 23.83 -47.77 -2.37
CA ASN A 602 23.09 -48.45 -3.44
C ASN A 602 21.62 -48.00 -3.41
N PRO A 603 21.17 -47.13 -4.34
CA PRO A 603 19.78 -46.64 -4.36
C PRO A 603 18.76 -47.63 -4.93
N LYS A 604 19.22 -48.73 -5.54
CA LYS A 604 18.35 -49.79 -6.10
C LYS A 604 18.47 -51.07 -5.28
N HIS A 605 18.18 -50.98 -3.99
CA HIS A 605 18.20 -52.09 -3.06
C HIS A 605 16.82 -52.75 -2.91
N GLN A 606 16.81 -54.07 -2.75
CA GLN A 606 15.59 -54.88 -2.53
C GLN A 606 15.60 -55.61 -1.18
N SER A 607 16.72 -55.54 -0.45
CA SER A 607 16.91 -56.14 0.87
C SER A 607 16.57 -55.13 1.96
N GLN A 608 16.17 -55.62 3.14
CA GLN A 608 15.88 -54.76 4.31
C GLN A 608 17.03 -53.81 4.68
N LEU A 609 18.27 -54.29 4.56
CA LEU A 609 19.48 -53.47 4.66
C LEU A 609 20.46 -53.89 3.56
N ASP A 610 20.83 -52.95 2.69
CA ASP A 610 21.84 -53.14 1.65
C ASP A 610 22.90 -52.04 1.76
N ILE A 611 24.16 -52.44 1.95
CA ILE A 611 25.27 -51.51 2.12
C ILE A 611 26.31 -51.81 1.06
N ASN A 612 26.46 -50.90 0.11
CA ASN A 612 27.54 -50.93 -0.88
C ASN A 612 28.80 -50.31 -0.27
N GLY A 613 29.52 -51.10 0.55
CA GLY A 613 30.71 -50.66 1.27
C GLY A 613 31.14 -51.64 2.37
N THR A 614 32.14 -51.25 3.16
CA THR A 614 32.61 -52.05 4.31
C THR A 614 31.79 -51.75 5.56
N VAL A 615 31.17 -52.78 6.16
CA VAL A 615 30.52 -52.68 7.47
C VAL A 615 31.54 -52.99 8.56
N LYS A 616 31.85 -52.01 9.42
CA LYS A 616 32.61 -52.23 10.66
C LYS A 616 31.62 -52.34 11.82
N ALA A 617 31.47 -53.54 12.38
CA ALA A 617 30.62 -53.80 13.53
C ALA A 617 31.46 -54.39 14.67
N THR A 618 31.18 -54.00 15.90
CA THR A 618 31.81 -54.59 17.10
C THR A 618 31.30 -56.01 17.38
N GLN A 619 30.07 -56.31 16.95
CA GLN A 619 29.42 -57.61 17.09
C GLN A 619 28.38 -57.75 15.97
N LEU A 620 28.28 -58.95 15.36
CA LEU A 620 27.31 -59.30 14.34
C LEU A 620 26.55 -60.54 14.81
N GLU A 621 25.30 -60.37 15.22
CA GLU A 621 24.42 -61.46 15.65
C GLU A 621 23.24 -61.58 14.70
N GLY A 622 22.86 -62.81 14.34
CA GLY A 622 21.70 -63.06 13.50
C GLY A 622 21.41 -64.54 13.37
N ASN A 623 20.13 -64.90 13.37
CA ASN A 623 19.69 -66.24 13.00
C ASN A 623 19.87 -66.39 11.48
N TYR A 624 20.71 -67.33 11.04
CA TYR A 624 20.97 -67.68 9.62
C TYR A 624 21.86 -66.71 8.80
N LEU A 625 22.93 -66.16 9.38
CA LEU A 625 23.94 -65.38 8.65
C LEU A 625 24.64 -66.22 7.55
N LYS A 626 24.31 -65.99 6.28
CA LYS A 626 25.01 -66.57 5.11
C LYS A 626 26.15 -65.66 4.64
N LEU A 627 27.24 -65.61 5.41
CA LEU A 627 28.45 -64.87 5.04
C LEU A 627 29.22 -65.62 3.94
N LYS A 628 29.57 -64.94 2.84
CA LYS A 628 30.38 -65.47 1.74
C LYS A 628 31.67 -64.65 1.60
N ASN A 629 32.76 -65.27 1.17
CA ASN A 629 34.09 -64.64 1.05
C ASN A 629 34.62 -64.05 2.38
N ILE A 630 34.36 -64.71 3.51
CA ILE A 630 35.04 -64.38 4.76
C ILE A 630 36.51 -64.80 4.63
N THR A 631 37.42 -63.83 4.56
CA THR A 631 38.85 -64.12 4.75
C THR A 631 39.12 -64.20 6.24
N VAL A 632 38.88 -65.36 6.84
CA VAL A 632 39.30 -65.64 8.22
C VAL A 632 40.82 -65.81 8.20
N LYS A 633 41.55 -64.91 8.85
CA LYS A 633 43.02 -64.86 8.74
C LYS A 633 43.78 -65.97 9.48
N GLN A 634 43.14 -66.95 10.12
CA GLN A 634 43.80 -68.10 10.73
C GLN A 634 42.80 -69.24 11.06
N PHE A 635 43.04 -70.45 10.53
CA PHE A 635 42.71 -71.71 11.21
C PHE A 635 43.87 -72.70 10.99
N SER A 636 44.29 -73.35 12.07
CA SER A 636 45.46 -74.23 12.18
C SER A 636 45.25 -75.57 11.47
N ASN A 637 46.31 -76.11 10.86
CA ASN A 637 46.29 -77.21 9.87
C ASN A 637 46.77 -78.56 10.45
N ASP A 638 46.33 -78.96 11.65
CA ASP A 638 46.83 -80.19 12.29
C ASP A 638 45.86 -81.38 12.19
N SER A 639 46.41 -82.56 11.89
CA SER A 639 45.68 -83.75 11.41
C SER A 639 45.25 -84.71 12.54
N ASN A 640 45.30 -84.26 13.79
CA ASN A 640 44.98 -85.04 14.97
C ASN A 640 44.01 -84.26 15.86
N LEU A 641 42.86 -84.87 16.19
CA LEU A 641 41.93 -84.38 17.20
C LEU A 641 42.63 -84.44 18.57
N LYS A 642 43.21 -83.31 19.02
CA LYS A 642 43.68 -83.11 20.39
C LYS A 642 42.86 -82.00 21.05
N ASP A 643 42.63 -82.20 22.34
CA ASP A 643 41.66 -81.52 23.22
C ASP A 643 41.73 -79.99 23.19
N ASP A 644 41.03 -79.39 22.23
CA ASP A 644 40.63 -77.99 22.24
C ASP A 644 39.10 -77.91 22.13
N PRO A 645 38.38 -77.44 23.18
CA PRO A 645 36.92 -77.29 23.19
C PRO A 645 36.38 -76.30 22.14
N GLU A 646 37.25 -75.54 21.46
CA GLU A 646 36.87 -74.57 20.42
C GLU A 646 37.22 -75.01 18.98
N SER A 647 37.60 -76.27 18.76
CA SER A 647 37.89 -76.80 17.41
C SER A 647 36.73 -77.59 16.79
N VAL A 648 36.36 -77.27 15.54
CA VAL A 648 35.30 -77.95 14.75
C VAL A 648 35.93 -78.85 13.66
N PRO A 649 35.54 -80.13 13.51
CA PRO A 649 36.14 -81.08 12.54
C PRO A 649 35.89 -80.74 11.04
N THR A 650 36.77 -81.18 10.14
CA THR A 650 36.76 -80.80 8.70
C THR A 650 35.84 -81.62 7.77
N GLU A 651 35.38 -80.95 6.71
CA GLU A 651 34.45 -81.38 5.64
C GLU A 651 34.84 -82.68 4.89
N LYS A 652 36.12 -83.03 4.84
CA LYS A 652 36.61 -84.23 4.13
C LYS A 652 36.23 -85.54 4.84
N ALA A 653 36.09 -85.52 6.17
CA ALA A 653 35.65 -86.67 6.95
C ALA A 653 34.12 -86.91 6.85
N ILE A 654 33.36 -85.87 6.49
CA ILE A 654 31.89 -85.89 6.41
C ILE A 654 31.41 -86.32 5.00
N LYS A 655 32.09 -85.86 3.93
CA LYS A 655 31.70 -86.11 2.53
C LYS A 655 31.74 -87.60 2.14
N THR A 656 32.76 -88.34 2.59
CA THR A 656 32.94 -89.78 2.29
C THR A 656 31.79 -90.65 2.83
N LYS A 657 31.08 -90.20 3.86
CA LYS A 657 29.99 -90.97 4.48
C LYS A 657 28.66 -90.80 3.74
N VAL A 658 28.35 -89.60 3.23
CA VAL A 658 27.06 -89.25 2.61
C VAL A 658 26.92 -89.81 1.19
N GLU A 659 28.00 -89.84 0.39
CA GLU A 659 27.97 -90.34 -0.99
C GLU A 659 27.59 -91.83 -1.10
N THR A 660 27.79 -92.60 -0.02
CA THR A 660 27.44 -94.03 0.03
C THR A 660 25.93 -94.25 0.18
N GLU A 661 25.20 -93.39 0.91
CA GLU A 661 23.77 -93.58 1.21
C GLU A 661 22.84 -93.20 0.03
N ILE A 662 23.21 -92.21 -0.79
CA ILE A 662 22.38 -91.74 -1.90
C ILE A 662 22.28 -92.78 -3.03
N SER A 663 23.31 -93.60 -3.21
CA SER A 663 23.33 -94.65 -4.24
C SER A 663 22.25 -95.72 -4.03
N ASP A 664 21.89 -96.02 -2.78
CA ASP A 664 20.93 -97.08 -2.46
C ASP A 664 19.47 -96.66 -2.71
N LEU A 665 19.13 -95.38 -2.49
CA LEU A 665 17.79 -94.82 -2.69
C LEU A 665 17.33 -94.83 -4.17
N LYS A 666 18.25 -94.60 -5.10
CA LYS A 666 17.93 -94.53 -6.55
C LYS A 666 17.38 -95.85 -7.12
N LYS A 667 17.79 -96.99 -6.56
CA LYS A 667 17.31 -98.32 -6.99
C LYS A 667 15.84 -98.57 -6.63
N GLN A 668 15.26 -97.86 -5.66
CA GLN A 668 13.96 -98.19 -5.09
C GLN A 668 12.78 -97.68 -5.93
N LEU A 669 12.78 -96.42 -6.37
CA LEU A 669 11.61 -95.80 -7.00
C LEU A 669 11.38 -96.14 -8.48
N GLN A 670 12.40 -96.68 -9.17
CA GLN A 670 12.22 -97.26 -10.52
C GLN A 670 11.18 -98.39 -10.57
N THR A 671 10.80 -98.94 -9.41
CA THR A 671 9.81 -100.02 -9.27
C THR A 671 8.36 -99.51 -9.30
N GLU A 672 8.07 -98.27 -8.88
CA GLU A 672 6.70 -97.73 -8.77
C GLU A 672 6.11 -97.23 -10.10
N LEU A 673 6.95 -96.71 -11.00
CA LEU A 673 6.58 -96.27 -12.36
C LEU A 673 5.86 -97.35 -13.19
N LYS A 674 5.99 -98.63 -12.82
CA LYS A 674 5.42 -99.76 -13.56
C LYS A 674 3.93 -100.05 -13.23
N GLY A 675 3.39 -99.46 -12.15
CA GLY A 675 2.05 -99.76 -11.63
C GLY A 675 0.89 -99.04 -12.33
N GLU A 676 0.97 -97.74 -12.57
CA GLU A 676 -0.20 -96.95 -13.05
C GLU A 676 -0.43 -96.96 -14.56
N ILE A 677 0.59 -97.32 -15.36
CA ILE A 677 0.44 -97.63 -16.79
C ILE A 677 -0.69 -98.64 -17.04
N THR A 678 -0.97 -99.54 -16.10
CA THR A 678 -1.99 -100.58 -16.26
C THR A 678 -3.41 -100.09 -15.96
N ARG A 679 -3.58 -98.97 -15.24
CA ARG A 679 -4.87 -98.80 -14.56
C ARG A 679 -5.99 -98.38 -15.49
N VAL A 680 -5.83 -97.32 -16.28
CA VAL A 680 -7.05 -96.76 -16.88
C VAL A 680 -6.91 -96.18 -18.29
N GLU A 681 -6.22 -96.88 -19.19
CA GLU A 681 -6.80 -98.16 -19.63
C GLU A 681 -8.32 -98.08 -19.57
N THR A 682 -8.95 -98.09 -20.70
CA THR A 682 -10.40 -98.22 -20.71
C THR A 682 -11.03 -96.98 -20.05
N THR A 683 -10.70 -95.75 -20.48
CA THR A 683 -11.06 -95.22 -21.82
C THR A 683 -12.54 -95.15 -22.10
N LEU A 684 -13.34 -95.67 -21.20
CA LEU A 684 -14.64 -96.13 -21.58
C LEU A 684 -15.60 -94.94 -21.55
N ASN A 685 -16.16 -94.62 -22.73
CA ASN A 685 -17.54 -94.15 -22.86
C ASN A 685 -17.83 -92.67 -23.14
N THR A 686 -17.18 -92.08 -24.15
CA THR A 686 -17.60 -90.83 -24.83
C THR A 686 -18.89 -90.96 -25.67
N LYS A 687 -20.10 -91.07 -25.10
CA LYS A 687 -21.32 -90.74 -25.86
C LYS A 687 -22.32 -89.95 -25.03
N ALA A 688 -23.10 -89.12 -25.72
CA ALA A 688 -24.44 -88.79 -25.29
C ALA A 688 -25.07 -90.12 -24.83
N ASP A 689 -25.46 -90.21 -23.56
CA ASP A 689 -25.91 -91.45 -22.95
C ASP A 689 -26.86 -92.15 -23.91
N GLN A 690 -26.37 -93.23 -24.50
CA GLN A 690 -26.98 -94.53 -24.40
C GLN A 690 -26.04 -95.57 -25.02
N ALA A 691 -24.91 -95.76 -24.33
CA ALA A 691 -24.66 -96.95 -23.52
C ALA A 691 -23.99 -98.16 -24.18
N LYS A 692 -23.34 -98.08 -25.36
CA LYS A 692 -22.56 -99.27 -25.80
C LYS A 692 -21.46 -99.14 -26.84
N VAL A 693 -21.60 -98.29 -27.84
CA VAL A 693 -20.51 -98.04 -28.81
C VAL A 693 -19.46 -97.05 -28.22
N GLU A 694 -19.70 -96.73 -26.95
CA GLU A 694 -18.95 -96.05 -25.91
C GLU A 694 -17.75 -96.85 -25.38
N THR A 695 -17.79 -98.18 -25.39
CA THR A 695 -16.73 -98.98 -24.74
C THR A 695 -15.51 -99.27 -25.65
N GLU A 696 -15.65 -99.20 -26.97
CA GLU A 696 -14.62 -99.81 -27.84
C GLU A 696 -13.85 -98.85 -28.79
N ILE A 697 -14.12 -97.54 -28.78
CA ILE A 697 -13.50 -96.60 -29.76
C ILE A 697 -12.49 -95.60 -29.14
N SER A 698 -12.41 -95.43 -27.82
CA SER A 698 -11.50 -94.45 -27.16
C SER A 698 -10.11 -95.00 -26.77
N ASP A 699 -9.96 -96.26 -26.36
CA ASP A 699 -8.64 -96.80 -25.93
C ASP A 699 -7.72 -97.00 -27.09
N LEU A 700 -8.27 -97.69 -28.09
CA LEU A 700 -7.52 -98.14 -29.24
C LEU A 700 -7.02 -96.97 -30.10
N LYS A 701 -7.34 -95.72 -29.76
CA LYS A 701 -6.91 -94.51 -30.47
C LYS A 701 -5.96 -93.60 -29.67
N LYS A 702 -5.98 -93.59 -28.33
CA LYS A 702 -5.23 -92.59 -27.53
C LYS A 702 -3.83 -93.04 -27.14
N GLN A 703 -3.66 -94.30 -26.78
CA GLN A 703 -2.36 -94.80 -26.36
C GLN A 703 -1.43 -95.04 -27.54
N LEU A 704 -1.96 -95.62 -28.62
CA LEU A 704 -1.07 -96.12 -29.68
C LEU A 704 -0.41 -95.03 -30.52
N GLN A 705 -0.88 -93.78 -30.49
CA GLN A 705 -0.55 -92.87 -31.57
C GLN A 705 0.70 -92.04 -31.38
N THR A 706 1.05 -91.56 -30.19
CA THR A 706 2.11 -90.53 -30.19
C THR A 706 2.83 -90.29 -28.87
N GLU A 707 2.55 -91.14 -27.88
CA GLU A 707 3.59 -91.63 -26.95
C GLU A 707 4.89 -91.92 -27.72
N LEU A 708 4.79 -92.32 -28.97
CA LEU A 708 5.96 -92.55 -29.80
C LEU A 708 6.71 -91.31 -30.31
N LYS A 709 6.13 -90.11 -30.42
CA LYS A 709 6.79 -89.12 -31.31
C LYS A 709 6.79 -87.66 -30.90
N GLY A 710 6.00 -87.25 -29.92
CA GLY A 710 6.01 -85.87 -29.42
C GLY A 710 7.01 -85.62 -28.28
N GLU A 711 7.27 -86.65 -27.47
CA GLU A 711 8.38 -86.69 -26.50
C GLU A 711 9.71 -86.25 -27.13
N ILE A 712 9.82 -86.42 -28.45
CA ILE A 712 11.05 -86.18 -29.19
C ILE A 712 11.25 -84.72 -29.59
N THR A 713 10.24 -83.84 -29.63
CA THR A 713 10.43 -82.57 -30.36
C THR A 713 10.30 -81.28 -29.54
N ARG A 714 9.80 -81.29 -28.29
CA ARG A 714 9.66 -80.02 -27.52
C ARG A 714 10.30 -79.93 -26.14
N VAL A 715 10.77 -81.03 -25.58
CA VAL A 715 11.92 -80.98 -24.65
C VAL A 715 13.08 -80.22 -25.30
N GLU A 716 13.17 -80.25 -26.62
CA GLU A 716 14.20 -79.56 -27.40
C GLU A 716 13.87 -78.11 -27.72
N THR A 717 12.58 -77.78 -27.85
CA THR A 717 12.18 -76.39 -27.95
C THR A 717 11.75 -75.88 -26.59
N THR A 718 12.82 -75.48 -25.89
CA THR A 718 12.90 -74.07 -25.57
C THR A 718 12.25 -73.80 -24.21
N LEU A 719 12.92 -74.14 -23.10
CA LEU A 719 14.37 -74.00 -22.87
C LEU A 719 14.94 -72.60 -23.25
N ASP A 720 14.27 -71.83 -24.12
CA ASP A 720 14.79 -70.57 -24.65
C ASP A 720 13.77 -69.41 -24.73
N SER A 721 12.53 -69.48 -24.18
CA SER A 721 11.57 -68.37 -24.46
C SER A 721 10.98 -67.61 -23.28
N LYS A 722 10.55 -68.24 -22.18
CA LYS A 722 9.86 -67.48 -21.12
C LYS A 722 10.19 -68.10 -19.77
N ALA A 723 11.00 -67.49 -18.92
CA ALA A 723 11.18 -66.06 -18.69
C ALA A 723 9.89 -65.31 -18.34
N ALA A 724 8.80 -66.01 -18.02
CA ALA A 724 7.61 -65.31 -17.56
C ALA A 724 6.75 -66.24 -16.75
N LEU A 725 6.46 -65.81 -15.52
CA LEU A 725 5.24 -66.14 -14.79
C LEU A 725 5.33 -67.48 -14.05
N THR A 726 5.66 -67.40 -12.75
CA THR A 726 4.63 -67.49 -11.68
C THR A 726 3.94 -68.83 -11.78
N GLY A 727 4.35 -69.78 -10.97
CA GLY A 727 3.92 -69.78 -9.58
C GLY A 727 3.02 -70.99 -9.45
N ASP A 728 3.09 -71.65 -8.30
CA ASP A 728 1.99 -72.38 -7.69
C ASP A 728 2.54 -72.93 -6.38
N ILE A 729 2.14 -72.29 -5.28
CA ILE A 729 1.19 -72.88 -4.35
C ILE A 729 0.32 -71.69 -3.90
N ASP A 730 -0.87 -71.61 -4.51
CA ASP A 730 -2.04 -70.88 -4.05
C ASP A 730 -2.46 -71.36 -2.66
N VAL A 731 -2.78 -70.43 -1.74
CA VAL A 731 -4.14 -70.31 -1.19
C VAL A 731 -4.41 -68.82 -0.90
N GLU A 732 -5.22 -68.24 -1.79
CA GLU A 732 -6.22 -67.18 -1.58
C GLU A 732 -5.84 -65.93 -0.78
N PHE A 733 -5.57 -64.83 -1.50
CA PHE A 733 -6.13 -63.53 -1.13
C PHE A 733 -6.62 -62.78 -2.37
N ASN A 734 -7.94 -62.64 -2.40
CA ASN A 734 -8.84 -62.08 -3.39
C ASN A 734 -8.34 -60.76 -4.02
N ALA A 735 -7.78 -60.82 -5.23
CA ALA A 735 -7.48 -59.66 -6.06
C ALA A 735 -8.64 -59.39 -7.02
N LYS A 736 -9.51 -58.44 -6.67
CA LYS A 736 -10.32 -57.71 -7.64
C LYS A 736 -9.39 -56.77 -8.40
N SER A 737 -9.19 -56.99 -9.70
CA SER A 737 -9.49 -56.02 -10.78
C SER A 737 -8.90 -56.44 -12.13
N ILE A 738 -9.56 -55.96 -13.20
CA ILE A 738 -9.06 -55.58 -14.54
C ILE A 738 -9.39 -56.50 -15.73
N LYS A 739 -10.32 -56.00 -16.57
CA LYS A 739 -10.16 -55.65 -18.01
C LYS A 739 -11.52 -55.06 -18.47
N VAL A 740 -11.66 -53.75 -18.66
CA VAL A 740 -11.24 -52.93 -19.82
C VAL A 740 -11.52 -53.61 -21.15
N GLU A 741 -12.63 -53.22 -21.79
CA GLU A 741 -12.66 -52.99 -23.23
C GLU A 741 -13.69 -51.91 -23.63
N ARG A 742 -13.35 -51.21 -24.72
CA ARG A 742 -13.72 -49.84 -25.12
C ARG A 742 -15.05 -49.72 -25.88
N ARG A 743 -15.66 -48.52 -25.80
CA ARG A 743 -16.32 -47.71 -26.87
C ARG A 743 -16.67 -46.35 -26.24
N ILE A 744 -16.01 -45.21 -26.47
CA ILE A 744 -15.86 -44.32 -27.65
C ILE A 744 -17.16 -43.63 -28.13
N TYR A 745 -17.19 -42.29 -27.91
CA TYR A 745 -18.02 -41.17 -28.41
C TYR A 745 -19.54 -41.18 -28.06
N ALA A 746 -20.21 -40.12 -27.57
CA ALA A 746 -19.95 -38.68 -27.59
C ALA A 746 -20.81 -37.88 -26.56
N LYS A 747 -20.32 -36.66 -26.25
CA LYS A 747 -21.02 -35.37 -26.01
C LYS A 747 -21.73 -35.04 -24.67
N GLU A 748 -21.31 -33.86 -24.15
CA GLU A 748 -22.01 -32.87 -23.29
C GLU A 748 -22.27 -33.30 -21.82
N LEU A 749 -22.17 -32.51 -20.76
CA LEU A 749 -21.60 -31.21 -20.36
C LEU A 749 -21.86 -31.17 -18.81
N ASP A 750 -20.92 -30.65 -18.01
CA ASP A 750 -21.12 -30.04 -16.67
C ASP A 750 -21.56 -30.82 -15.39
N VAL A 751 -20.68 -30.71 -14.36
CA VAL A 751 -20.94 -30.18 -12.98
C VAL A 751 -21.20 -31.11 -11.77
N GLU A 752 -20.24 -31.01 -10.81
CA GLU A 752 -20.25 -31.05 -9.33
C GLU A 752 -20.61 -32.30 -8.51
N GLU A 753 -19.61 -32.80 -7.76
CA GLU A 753 -19.77 -33.70 -6.60
C GLU A 753 -19.97 -32.87 -5.31
N ARG A 754 -21.17 -32.95 -4.72
CA ARG A 754 -21.54 -32.31 -3.44
C ARG A 754 -20.93 -33.06 -2.25
N ILE A 755 -20.17 -32.35 -1.42
CA ILE A 755 -19.82 -32.81 -0.07
C ILE A 755 -21.07 -32.62 0.82
N ASN A 756 -21.72 -33.73 1.18
CA ASN A 756 -22.78 -33.77 2.20
C ASN A 756 -22.15 -33.87 3.59
N SER A 757 -21.82 -32.74 4.22
CA SER A 757 -21.63 -32.67 5.67
C SER A 757 -22.37 -31.44 6.23
N ASN A 758 -23.28 -31.67 7.18
CA ASN A 758 -24.26 -30.67 7.66
C ASN A 758 -23.70 -29.62 8.63
N SER A 759 -22.38 -29.49 8.76
CA SER A 759 -21.74 -28.40 9.53
C SER A 759 -20.23 -28.42 9.29
N VAL A 760 -19.66 -27.28 8.90
CA VAL A 760 -18.21 -27.07 8.89
C VAL A 760 -17.87 -26.12 10.03
N LEU A 761 -17.26 -26.64 11.10
CA LEU A 761 -16.74 -25.82 12.20
C LEU A 761 -15.32 -25.36 11.83
N ILE A 762 -15.15 -24.08 11.53
CA ILE A 762 -13.83 -23.50 11.23
C ILE A 762 -13.34 -22.72 12.45
N LYS A 763 -12.32 -23.22 13.13
CA LYS A 763 -11.59 -22.45 14.15
C LYS A 763 -10.41 -21.75 13.47
N GLY A 764 -10.61 -20.50 13.06
CA GLY A 764 -9.55 -19.69 12.44
C GLY A 764 -10.07 -18.71 11.38
N LYS A 765 -9.16 -17.96 10.77
CA LYS A 765 -9.46 -17.01 9.70
C LYS A 765 -9.72 -17.78 8.39
N THR A 766 -10.96 -17.74 7.90
CA THR A 766 -11.31 -18.28 6.58
C THR A 766 -11.18 -17.16 5.55
N VAL A 767 -10.40 -17.37 4.49
CA VAL A 767 -10.37 -16.45 3.34
C VAL A 767 -11.03 -17.19 2.18
N SER A 768 -12.29 -16.84 1.88
CA SER A 768 -13.00 -17.35 0.70
C SER A 768 -13.17 -16.22 -0.31
N GLY A 769 -13.15 -16.56 -1.61
CA GLY A 769 -13.41 -15.61 -2.70
C GLY A 769 -14.87 -15.15 -2.79
N GLY A 770 -15.75 -15.64 -1.92
CA GLY A 770 -17.16 -15.26 -1.85
C GLY A 770 -17.96 -16.25 -1.01
N PHE A 771 -18.93 -15.73 -0.25
CA PHE A 771 -19.96 -16.53 0.42
C PHE A 771 -21.26 -16.40 -0.37
N TYR A 772 -21.66 -17.46 -1.06
CA TYR A 772 -22.90 -17.49 -1.84
C TYR A 772 -23.90 -18.43 -1.18
N GLN A 773 -25.01 -17.87 -0.69
CA GLN A 773 -26.14 -18.67 -0.22
C GLN A 773 -27.06 -18.95 -1.41
N ILE A 774 -27.24 -20.24 -1.75
CA ILE A 774 -28.20 -20.63 -2.78
C ILE A 774 -29.61 -20.29 -2.27
N SER A 775 -30.27 -19.36 -2.94
CA SER A 775 -31.58 -18.84 -2.56
C SER A 775 -32.48 -18.81 -3.79
N SER A 776 -33.32 -19.84 -3.94
CA SER A 776 -34.30 -19.98 -5.02
C SER A 776 -35.67 -20.29 -4.44
N GLN A 777 -36.74 -19.82 -5.09
CA GLN A 777 -38.12 -20.17 -4.70
C GLN A 777 -38.35 -21.70 -4.76
N ALA A 778 -37.68 -22.40 -5.69
CA ALA A 778 -37.76 -23.86 -5.79
C ALA A 778 -37.16 -24.61 -4.59
N LEU A 779 -36.43 -23.91 -3.70
CA LEU A 779 -35.82 -24.47 -2.49
C LEU A 779 -36.53 -24.00 -1.21
N LYS A 780 -37.66 -23.31 -1.32
CA LYS A 780 -38.36 -22.68 -0.19
C LYS A 780 -39.85 -22.99 -0.23
N GLU A 781 -40.41 -23.34 0.93
CA GLU A 781 -41.84 -23.54 1.13
C GLU A 781 -42.35 -22.53 2.16
N GLU A 782 -43.67 -22.31 2.24
CA GLU A 782 -44.30 -21.40 3.21
C GLU A 782 -43.75 -19.94 3.22
N ILE A 783 -43.49 -19.39 2.03
CA ILE A 783 -42.94 -18.03 1.87
C ILE A 783 -44.02 -16.98 2.18
N ASN A 784 -43.91 -16.33 3.34
CA ASN A 784 -44.79 -15.25 3.79
C ASN A 784 -44.00 -13.93 3.95
N ASP A 785 -44.69 -12.79 3.79
CA ASP A 785 -44.11 -11.48 4.06
C ASP A 785 -43.86 -11.28 5.57
N LEU A 786 -42.69 -10.75 5.94
CA LEU A 786 -42.42 -10.32 7.32
C LEU A 786 -43.31 -9.12 7.67
N SER A 787 -44.17 -9.28 8.67
CA SER A 787 -45.06 -8.20 9.09
C SER A 787 -44.29 -7.13 9.88
N SER A 788 -44.75 -5.88 9.81
CA SER A 788 -44.15 -4.77 10.56
C SER A 788 -44.22 -4.97 12.08
N GLN A 789 -45.23 -5.70 12.57
CA GLN A 789 -45.39 -6.00 13.99
C GLN A 789 -44.34 -7.02 14.45
N GLU A 790 -44.20 -8.15 13.74
CA GLU A 790 -43.18 -9.17 14.05
C GLU A 790 -41.77 -8.57 14.04
N VAL A 791 -41.49 -7.69 13.09
CA VAL A 791 -40.19 -7.00 12.99
C VAL A 791 -39.96 -6.03 14.15
N THR A 792 -41.01 -5.34 14.61
CA THR A 792 -40.91 -4.43 15.77
C THR A 792 -40.65 -5.23 17.05
N ASP A 793 -41.34 -6.35 17.22
CA ASP A 793 -41.17 -7.22 18.38
C ASP A 793 -39.75 -7.82 18.40
N LEU A 794 -39.27 -8.33 17.26
CA LEU A 794 -37.89 -8.81 17.10
C LEU A 794 -36.86 -7.73 17.41
N LEU A 795 -37.00 -6.53 16.86
CA LEU A 795 -36.09 -5.42 17.14
C LEU A 795 -36.06 -5.05 18.63
N SER A 796 -37.22 -5.01 19.28
CA SER A 796 -37.31 -4.63 20.70
C SER A 796 -36.60 -5.63 21.63
N SER A 797 -36.47 -6.88 21.18
CA SER A 797 -35.77 -7.95 21.88
C SER A 797 -34.26 -8.03 21.59
N LEU A 798 -33.75 -7.26 20.62
CA LEU A 798 -32.31 -7.23 20.30
C LEU A 798 -31.55 -6.31 21.26
N ASN A 799 -30.62 -6.88 22.02
CA ASN A 799 -29.76 -6.13 22.94
C ASN A 799 -28.30 -6.09 22.45
N PRO A 800 -27.84 -4.99 21.84
CA PRO A 800 -26.45 -4.86 21.40
C PRO A 800 -25.52 -4.72 22.61
N VAL A 801 -24.44 -5.49 22.63
CA VAL A 801 -23.45 -5.48 23.71
C VAL A 801 -22.04 -5.28 23.17
N LYS A 802 -21.14 -4.82 24.05
CA LYS A 802 -19.69 -4.76 23.80
C LYS A 802 -19.02 -5.92 24.55
N TYR A 803 -18.17 -6.68 23.89
CA TYR A 803 -17.55 -7.87 24.45
C TYR A 803 -16.10 -8.08 23.98
N LEU A 804 -15.39 -8.93 24.71
CA LEU A 804 -14.03 -9.40 24.42
C LEU A 804 -14.07 -10.91 24.23
N TYR A 805 -13.40 -11.44 23.21
CA TYR A 805 -13.27 -12.89 23.08
C TYR A 805 -12.33 -13.44 24.16
N LYS A 806 -12.72 -14.54 24.80
CA LYS A 806 -11.93 -15.16 25.88
C LYS A 806 -10.57 -15.62 25.37
N GLU A 807 -10.53 -16.20 24.17
CA GLU A 807 -9.35 -16.77 23.49
C GLU A 807 -8.59 -15.75 22.62
N ASP A 808 -9.01 -14.48 22.57
CA ASP A 808 -8.23 -13.42 21.92
C ASP A 808 -7.22 -12.83 22.90
N GLU A 809 -5.94 -13.04 22.62
CA GLU A 809 -4.81 -12.50 23.40
C GLU A 809 -4.68 -10.99 23.26
N SER A 810 -5.13 -10.41 22.13
CA SER A 810 -5.05 -8.97 21.88
C SER A 810 -6.07 -8.16 22.69
N LYS A 811 -7.06 -8.84 23.31
CA LYS A 811 -8.17 -8.23 24.06
C LYS A 811 -8.83 -7.09 23.29
N THR A 812 -9.09 -7.32 22.02
CA THR A 812 -9.74 -6.32 21.17
C THR A 812 -11.24 -6.24 21.49
N ALA A 813 -11.75 -5.02 21.66
CA ALA A 813 -13.16 -4.80 21.94
C ALA A 813 -14.03 -4.92 20.69
N HIS A 814 -15.02 -5.79 20.74
CA HIS A 814 -16.00 -5.99 19.68
C HIS A 814 -17.39 -5.53 20.14
N ALA A 815 -18.25 -5.18 19.19
CA ALA A 815 -19.66 -4.92 19.42
C ALA A 815 -20.48 -5.94 18.62
N GLY A 816 -21.55 -6.48 19.21
CA GLY A 816 -22.40 -7.47 18.56
C GLY A 816 -23.51 -7.95 19.49
N PHE A 817 -23.96 -9.19 19.29
CA PHE A 817 -25.05 -9.80 20.05
C PHE A 817 -24.57 -11.10 20.68
N ILE A 818 -25.12 -11.42 21.86
CA ILE A 818 -24.96 -12.74 22.48
C ILE A 818 -26.05 -13.64 21.91
N ALA A 819 -25.67 -14.79 21.36
CA ALA A 819 -26.59 -15.65 20.63
C ALA A 819 -27.67 -16.26 21.56
N GLU A 820 -27.34 -16.54 22.81
CA GLU A 820 -28.26 -17.02 23.84
C GLU A 820 -29.34 -15.99 24.21
N ASP A 821 -29.02 -14.70 24.14
CA ASP A 821 -29.92 -13.59 24.48
C ASP A 821 -30.70 -13.05 23.26
N THR A 822 -30.48 -13.64 22.08
CA THR A 822 -31.07 -13.19 20.80
C THR A 822 -32.22 -14.12 20.40
N PRO A 823 -33.32 -13.64 19.76
CA PRO A 823 -34.43 -14.48 19.32
C PRO A 823 -34.04 -15.67 18.42
N ASP A 824 -34.81 -16.75 18.50
CA ASP A 824 -34.57 -18.01 17.76
C ASP A 824 -34.47 -17.81 16.25
N LEU A 825 -35.26 -16.89 15.69
CA LEU A 825 -35.25 -16.59 14.25
C LEU A 825 -33.89 -16.09 13.76
N LEU A 826 -33.13 -15.42 14.63
CA LEU A 826 -31.85 -14.78 14.30
C LEU A 826 -30.64 -15.59 14.78
N THR A 827 -30.86 -16.78 15.33
CA THR A 827 -29.82 -17.61 15.95
C THR A 827 -29.84 -19.03 15.40
N SER A 828 -28.71 -19.72 15.49
CA SER A 828 -28.65 -21.17 15.27
C SER A 828 -29.44 -21.92 16.34
N ASN A 829 -29.88 -23.14 16.05
CA ASN A 829 -30.70 -23.94 16.96
C ASN A 829 -29.98 -24.27 18.28
N ASP A 830 -28.65 -24.32 18.26
CA ASP A 830 -27.80 -24.53 19.45
C ASP A 830 -27.49 -23.25 20.22
N LYS A 831 -28.02 -22.09 19.78
CA LYS A 831 -27.80 -20.76 20.38
C LYS A 831 -26.33 -20.33 20.46
N GLN A 832 -25.46 -20.84 19.58
CA GLN A 832 -24.04 -20.48 19.58
C GLN A 832 -23.67 -19.48 18.47
N THR A 833 -24.52 -19.30 17.45
CA THR A 833 -24.22 -18.48 16.27
C THR A 833 -25.36 -17.53 15.92
N ILE A 834 -25.02 -16.30 15.51
CA ILE A 834 -25.97 -15.33 14.94
C ILE A 834 -26.11 -15.58 13.43
N LYS A 835 -27.35 -15.72 12.93
CA LYS A 835 -27.66 -15.83 11.50
C LYS A 835 -27.65 -14.44 10.85
N VAL A 836 -26.47 -14.02 10.38
CA VAL A 836 -26.24 -12.66 9.86
C VAL A 836 -27.16 -12.29 8.70
N VAL A 837 -27.43 -13.22 7.78
CA VAL A 837 -28.32 -12.95 6.61
C VAL A 837 -29.76 -12.69 7.05
N ASP A 838 -30.24 -13.42 8.06
CA ASP A 838 -31.61 -13.25 8.59
C ASP A 838 -31.74 -11.90 9.32
N LEU A 839 -30.70 -11.47 10.03
CA LEU A 839 -30.64 -10.14 10.64
C LEU A 839 -30.68 -9.03 9.57
N VAL A 840 -29.97 -9.22 8.46
CA VAL A 840 -30.01 -8.28 7.31
C VAL A 840 -31.42 -8.23 6.71
N ALA A 841 -32.13 -9.36 6.61
CA ALA A 841 -33.51 -9.38 6.12
C ALA A 841 -34.47 -8.59 7.03
N VAL A 842 -34.38 -8.77 8.36
CA VAL A 842 -35.17 -8.01 9.33
C VAL A 842 -34.84 -6.52 9.24
N LEU A 843 -33.56 -6.13 9.26
CA LEU A 843 -33.13 -4.73 9.14
C LEU A 843 -33.58 -4.09 7.82
N THR A 844 -33.59 -4.86 6.72
CA THR A 844 -34.09 -4.38 5.43
C THR A 844 -35.57 -4.01 5.51
N LYS A 845 -36.39 -4.85 6.17
CA LYS A 845 -37.81 -4.56 6.38
C LYS A 845 -38.02 -3.33 7.27
N VAL A 846 -37.22 -3.16 8.32
CA VAL A 846 -37.23 -1.95 9.18
C VAL A 846 -36.97 -0.70 8.36
N VAL A 847 -35.96 -0.71 7.50
CA VAL A 847 -35.61 0.44 6.66
C VAL A 847 -36.75 0.74 5.68
N GLN A 848 -37.36 -0.29 5.07
CA GLN A 848 -38.51 -0.12 4.18
C GLN A 848 -39.70 0.52 4.90
N ASP A 849 -39.99 0.09 6.13
CA ASP A 849 -41.09 0.60 6.93
C ASP A 849 -40.80 2.04 7.40
N ASN A 850 -39.57 2.34 7.80
CA ASN A 850 -39.13 3.71 8.12
C ASN A 850 -39.24 4.65 6.91
N GLN A 851 -38.84 4.20 5.71
CA GLN A 851 -39.01 4.97 4.48
C GLN A 851 -40.49 5.20 4.13
N LYS A 852 -41.39 4.27 4.46
CA LYS A 852 -42.83 4.42 4.28
C LYS A 852 -43.39 5.45 5.26
N THR A 853 -42.99 5.40 6.52
CA THR A 853 -43.36 6.37 7.55
C THR A 853 -42.85 7.78 7.22
N LEU A 854 -41.59 7.90 6.79
CA LEU A 854 -41.01 9.18 6.38
C LEU A 854 -41.77 9.81 5.20
N ARG A 855 -42.13 9.00 4.18
CA ARG A 855 -42.96 9.46 3.06
C ARG A 855 -44.34 9.96 3.51
N ASN A 856 -44.96 9.26 4.48
CA ASN A 856 -46.25 9.67 5.03
C ASN A 856 -46.13 10.97 5.85
N LEU A 857 -45.10 11.10 6.69
CA LEU A 857 -44.82 12.33 7.46
C LEU A 857 -44.58 13.52 6.52
N VAL A 858 -43.78 13.34 5.46
CA VAL A 858 -43.55 14.38 4.44
C VAL A 858 -44.86 14.79 3.77
N ARG A 859 -45.77 13.84 3.50
CA ARG A 859 -47.10 14.14 2.95
C ARG A 859 -47.95 14.98 3.92
N VAL A 860 -47.99 14.59 5.20
CA VAL A 860 -48.73 15.32 6.25
C VAL A 860 -48.17 16.71 6.45
N VAL A 861 -46.85 16.88 6.52
CA VAL A 861 -46.20 18.20 6.64
C VAL A 861 -46.52 19.08 5.44
N LYS A 862 -46.52 18.54 4.21
CA LYS A 862 -46.94 19.31 3.02
C LYS A 862 -48.39 19.76 3.09
N GLN A 863 -49.28 18.89 3.59
CA GLN A 863 -50.69 19.24 3.78
C GLN A 863 -50.87 20.32 4.84
N GLN A 864 -50.24 20.19 6.01
CA GLN A 864 -50.24 21.20 7.06
C GLN A 864 -49.67 22.54 6.56
N GLN A 865 -48.58 22.51 5.78
CA GLN A 865 -48.02 23.73 5.18
C GLN A 865 -49.00 24.41 4.21
N SER A 866 -49.78 23.64 3.45
CA SER A 866 -50.81 24.17 2.56
C SER A 866 -51.97 24.80 3.34
N GLU A 867 -52.40 24.18 4.43
CA GLU A 867 -53.43 24.71 5.34
C GLU A 867 -52.97 25.98 6.06
N ILE A 868 -51.73 26.02 6.55
CA ILE A 868 -51.13 27.22 7.15
C ILE A 868 -51.06 28.36 6.14
N THR A 869 -50.69 28.08 4.88
CA THR A 869 -50.68 29.09 3.82
C THR A 869 -52.08 29.62 3.52
N ALA A 870 -53.10 28.76 3.48
CA ALA A 870 -54.49 29.16 3.28
C ALA A 870 -55.04 30.00 4.45
N LEU A 871 -54.72 29.62 5.69
CA LEU A 871 -55.07 30.38 6.89
C LEU A 871 -54.37 31.75 6.91
N LYS A 872 -53.09 31.83 6.57
CA LYS A 872 -52.36 33.12 6.44
C LYS A 872 -53.02 34.04 5.42
N LYS A 873 -53.43 33.50 4.26
CA LYS A 873 -54.14 34.26 3.23
C LYS A 873 -55.48 34.80 3.74
N THR A 874 -56.26 33.98 4.43
CA THR A 874 -57.55 34.36 5.03
C THR A 874 -57.38 35.45 6.10
N VAL A 875 -56.36 35.34 6.95
CA VAL A 875 -56.01 36.37 7.94
C VAL A 875 -55.59 37.68 7.28
N GLN A 876 -54.91 37.62 6.13
CA GLN A 876 -54.49 38.80 5.38
C GLN A 876 -55.67 39.49 4.68
N GLU A 877 -56.62 38.72 4.15
CA GLU A 877 -57.89 39.23 3.61
C GLU A 877 -58.74 39.90 4.70
N LEU A 878 -58.78 39.35 5.92
CA LEU A 878 -59.46 39.96 7.08
C LEU A 878 -58.78 41.22 7.63
N LYS A 879 -57.47 41.42 7.36
CA LYS A 879 -56.71 42.62 7.74
C LYS A 879 -56.76 43.73 6.69
N THR A 880 -57.36 43.48 5.52
CA THR A 880 -57.58 44.52 4.52
C THR A 880 -58.84 45.29 4.92
N PRO A 881 -58.76 46.61 5.18
CA PRO A 881 -59.94 47.36 5.62
C PRO A 881 -61.02 47.32 4.53
N ARG A 882 -62.25 46.89 4.91
CA ARG A 882 -63.46 47.15 4.13
C ARG A 882 -63.59 48.66 4.00
N SER A 883 -63.25 49.21 2.84
CA SER A 883 -63.50 50.62 2.49
C SER A 883 -64.96 50.90 2.12
N ASP A 884 -65.87 49.93 2.30
CA ASP A 884 -67.30 50.09 2.01
C ASP A 884 -68.12 49.88 3.30
N MET A 885 -67.98 50.80 4.26
CA MET A 885 -68.98 51.04 5.32
C MET A 885 -68.81 52.45 5.94
N GLU A 886 -68.58 53.47 5.10
CA GLU A 886 -68.92 54.86 5.41
C GLU A 886 -69.93 55.34 4.35
N ASN A 887 -71.17 54.88 4.50
CA ASN A 887 -72.41 55.54 4.04
C ASN A 887 -73.61 54.66 4.42
N SER A 888 -73.99 54.70 5.69
CA SER A 888 -75.36 54.58 6.19
C SER A 888 -75.41 54.90 7.68
#